data_AF-A0A388Q9Q2-F1
#
_entry.id   AF-A0A388Q9Q2-F1
#
_cell.length_a   1.000
_cell.length_b   1.000
_cell.length_c   1.000
_cell.angle_alpha   90.00
_cell.angle_beta   90.00
_cell.angle_gamma   90.00
#
_symmetry.space_group_name_H-M   'P 1'
#
loop_
_entity.id
_entity.type
_entity.pdbx_description
1 polymer ?
#
loop_
_entity_poly.entity_id
_entity_poly.type
_entity_poly.pdbx_seq_one_letter_code
_entity_poly.pdbx_strand_id
1 'polypeptide(L)'
;MSSVIGLVRKRSAHRMAAHSGVRRSVRVAFAALLAALAGLVIIVLAAAIIVLQLYASYAQELPSAAKLSSAFQSSNNEFFLTTQLYDRTGKHLLYKVIDPRAGDRQWLNIEWIPPEMQQATIAIEDRSFLENPGYDIFGIMRALLGNLRRPQCILQPETCAGFIQGGSTITQQLVKNVILSPNALAESSYKRKFRELLIAAEAANRFSKPQILEWYLNTNFYGNLAYGVDAAARVYFGKSAVGLNLAESALLAAIPQYPGLNPIDAPADAKRRQERVLQAMVEQGNISAADAEQAAAEDVLAKVHSTERRTSLIAPHYVLFALSQLVEQLGQAAVYRGGLKVRTALDLDLQDQVECVARTHLDRLNGGDVLGVHGARTGTCAAAALLPPLRAAEAGIDHKVTNTAVTVLDPRSGQLLAMVGSYDYWRDEIDGRFNVAVDGLRQPGSAFKPFTYLTAFSQGYTPATMVLDVRTAFDTGGVPYVPDNYDRKFHGPQSLRSALANSYNIPAVQVMSWVGVQNVVRAAHLLGINTLQDEQAGAGLALTLGGGEVSLLDLTYAYGVLANGGTMAGYRIPAAQQRAGFRTLDPITILRVEDRLGNLVQACGADGASGCDFTQPQQSPVVSPELAYLITDVLSDEQARVPAFGTGNALEIGRPAAAKTGTTNNYVDGWTIGYTPQLAVGVWVGNSDNSPMDKTSGLMGAAAIWNAVMRHAVRALQLQPIGWDSPSGIVPLRVCFPSGLLPTEDCEKIVREIFVLGTEPTTPDNVWQKFRLNRDSGRLATVQTPPELVEERVFQILPAEAADWIESMAIAQPPREFDTLPAAPEEAAKVQLTAPGAFNYVRSIVPLIGTTQIDGMQLWRVQFGAGLNPETWSTVGGDRTDPVQLGELERWDTAGLSGLYTLQLMVVRGDQQFENSTVQVTVDNQPPEASLANPAPGEAFSLNDESIIIEPRVRDDLSLAFVEILVDGKSFEKLTVAPYTTRWRMRGAGAHTIAVRAVDAAGNETVSSPVTVTVR
;
A
#
# COMPACT_ATOMS: atom_id res chain seq x y z
N MET A 1 -123.99 98.88 15.69
CA MET A 1 -124.29 100.05 14.84
C MET A 1 -123.00 100.50 14.15
N SER A 2 -123.07 100.74 12.84
CA SER A 2 -122.12 101.41 11.92
C SER A 2 -120.75 100.74 11.66
N SER A 3 -120.46 100.24 10.44
CA SER A 3 -120.11 100.98 9.17
C SER A 3 -118.70 101.57 9.25
N VAL A 4 -117.73 101.43 8.34
CA VAL A 4 -117.59 100.97 6.93
C VAL A 4 -116.06 100.81 6.70
N ILE A 5 -115.64 100.21 5.57
CA ILE A 5 -114.49 100.60 4.73
C ILE A 5 -113.91 99.33 4.09
N GLY A 6 -114.40 99.05 2.89
CA GLY A 6 -113.66 98.23 1.94
C GLY A 6 -112.50 99.03 1.38
N LEU A 7 -111.34 98.40 1.26
CA LEU A 7 -110.50 98.45 0.07
C LEU A 7 -109.31 97.48 0.28
N VAL A 8 -109.00 96.69 -0.76
CA VAL A 8 -107.74 95.93 -0.94
C VAL A 8 -107.57 94.62 -0.14
N ARG A 9 -108.14 93.51 -0.62
CA ARG A 9 -107.66 92.15 -0.31
C ARG A 9 -107.77 91.20 -1.52
N LYS A 10 -106.87 91.38 -2.48
CA LYS A 10 -106.45 90.33 -3.43
C LYS A 10 -104.93 90.17 -3.31
N ARG A 11 -104.50 89.31 -2.36
CA ARG A 11 -103.18 88.67 -2.32
C ARG A 11 -103.21 87.60 -1.23
N SER A 12 -103.70 86.41 -1.60
CA SER A 12 -103.65 85.20 -0.78
C SER A 12 -103.19 84.02 -1.63
N ALA A 13 -101.89 83.98 -1.90
CA ALA A 13 -101.11 82.76 -2.15
C ALA A 13 -99.63 83.12 -1.95
N HIS A 14 -98.89 82.29 -1.22
CA HIS A 14 -97.47 82.45 -0.81
C HIS A 14 -97.23 83.07 0.58
N ARG A 15 -97.85 82.47 1.60
CA ARG A 15 -97.15 82.22 2.87
C ARG A 15 -96.80 80.73 2.92
N MET A 16 -95.61 80.44 3.44
CA MET A 16 -94.96 79.13 3.68
C MET A 16 -93.91 78.69 2.64
N ALA A 17 -92.65 79.13 2.81
CA ALA A 17 -91.42 78.35 2.56
C ALA A 17 -90.17 79.26 2.60
N ALA A 18 -89.61 79.58 3.77
CA ALA A 18 -88.27 80.22 3.84
C ALA A 18 -87.53 80.17 5.20
N HIS A 19 -87.81 79.23 6.11
CA HIS A 19 -87.06 79.14 7.39
C HIS A 19 -86.72 77.71 7.87
N SER A 20 -86.49 76.75 6.96
CA SER A 20 -86.16 75.35 7.34
C SER A 20 -84.92 74.73 6.66
N GLY A 21 -84.13 75.49 5.90
CA GLY A 21 -82.99 74.95 5.13
C GLY A 21 -81.71 74.67 5.94
N VAL A 22 -81.34 75.54 6.88
CA VAL A 22 -79.98 75.52 7.49
C VAL A 22 -79.84 74.53 8.66
N ARG A 23 -80.91 74.25 9.42
CA ARG A 23 -80.85 73.27 10.53
C ARG A 23 -80.94 71.81 10.07
N ARG A 24 -81.44 71.54 8.86
CA ARG A 24 -81.58 70.17 8.32
C ARG A 24 -80.28 69.69 7.68
N SER A 25 -79.55 70.56 6.98
CA SER A 25 -78.23 70.25 6.41
C SER A 25 -77.15 70.00 7.46
N VAL A 26 -77.13 70.75 8.58
CA VAL A 26 -76.19 70.51 9.69
C VAL A 26 -76.49 69.20 10.42
N ARG A 27 -77.77 68.84 10.62
CA ARG A 27 -78.16 67.55 11.22
C ARG A 27 -77.85 66.36 10.31
N VAL A 28 -78.02 66.49 9.01
CA VAL A 28 -77.67 65.46 8.03
C VAL A 28 -76.15 65.30 7.93
N ALA A 29 -75.38 66.39 7.96
CA ALA A 29 -73.92 66.33 8.01
C ALA A 29 -73.39 65.69 9.31
N PHE A 30 -73.99 66.00 10.47
CA PHE A 30 -73.62 65.41 11.75
C PHE A 30 -74.01 63.93 11.86
N ALA A 31 -75.18 63.55 11.33
CA ALA A 31 -75.60 62.15 11.24
C ALA A 31 -74.72 61.35 10.26
N ALA A 32 -74.31 61.95 9.14
CA ALA A 32 -73.37 61.34 8.21
C ALA A 32 -71.97 61.18 8.82
N LEU A 33 -71.50 62.14 9.62
CA LEU A 33 -70.24 62.04 10.36
C LEU A 33 -70.30 60.93 11.43
N LEU A 34 -71.40 60.85 12.19
CA LEU A 34 -71.63 59.79 13.16
C LEU A 34 -71.73 58.41 12.51
N ALA A 35 -72.40 58.30 11.35
CA ALA A 35 -72.46 57.07 10.58
C ALA A 35 -71.08 56.68 10.02
N ALA A 36 -70.28 57.64 9.58
CA ALA A 36 -68.90 57.41 9.13
C ALA A 36 -67.99 56.97 10.29
N LEU A 37 -68.12 57.58 11.48
CA LEU A 37 -67.42 57.18 12.70
C LEU A 37 -67.84 55.79 13.18
N ALA A 38 -69.14 55.49 13.19
CA ALA A 38 -69.65 54.17 13.52
C ALA A 38 -69.17 53.12 12.51
N GLY A 39 -69.17 53.45 11.21
CA GLY A 39 -68.60 52.62 10.17
C GLY A 39 -67.11 52.36 10.37
N LEU A 40 -66.33 53.38 10.73
CA LEU A 40 -64.91 53.25 11.04
C LEU A 40 -64.69 52.33 12.27
N VAL A 41 -65.48 52.51 13.33
CA VAL A 41 -65.41 51.66 14.53
C VAL A 41 -65.76 50.20 14.21
N ILE A 42 -66.77 49.97 13.38
CA ILE A 42 -67.14 48.62 12.91
C ILE A 42 -66.00 48.01 12.08
N ILE A 43 -65.37 48.78 11.19
CA ILE A 43 -64.23 48.32 10.39
C ILE A 43 -63.03 47.98 11.29
N VAL A 44 -62.74 48.82 12.30
CA VAL A 44 -61.65 48.57 13.26
C VAL A 44 -61.93 47.34 14.11
N LEU A 45 -63.16 47.15 14.58
CA LEU A 45 -63.56 45.96 15.34
C LEU A 45 -63.52 44.71 14.48
N ALA A 46 -64.00 44.77 13.23
CA ALA A 46 -63.90 43.65 12.29
C ALA A 46 -62.44 43.31 11.99
N ALA A 47 -61.57 44.30 11.77
CA ALA A 47 -60.14 44.10 11.60
C ALA A 47 -59.50 43.48 12.86
N ALA A 48 -59.86 43.96 14.05
CA ALA A 48 -59.37 43.39 15.32
C ALA A 48 -59.81 41.94 15.50
N ILE A 49 -61.06 41.59 15.16
CA ILE A 49 -61.56 40.22 15.20
C ILE A 49 -60.83 39.34 14.19
N ILE A 50 -60.59 39.83 12.97
CA ILE A 50 -59.81 39.11 11.95
C ILE A 50 -58.37 38.86 12.43
N VAL A 51 -57.72 39.88 13.02
CA VAL A 51 -56.37 39.74 13.59
C VAL A 51 -56.37 38.75 14.75
N LEU A 52 -57.38 38.75 15.61
CA LEU A 52 -57.50 37.83 16.74
C LEU A 52 -57.76 36.38 16.27
N GLN A 53 -58.57 36.19 15.21
CA GLN A 53 -58.80 34.89 14.59
C GLN A 53 -57.53 34.37 13.88
N LEU A 54 -56.79 35.24 13.20
CA LEU A 54 -55.48 34.90 12.64
C LEU A 54 -54.50 34.53 13.76
N TYR A 55 -54.41 35.33 14.81
CA TYR A 55 -53.57 35.01 15.98
C TYR A 55 -53.93 33.64 16.57
N ALA A 56 -55.21 33.38 16.85
CA ALA A 56 -55.66 32.12 17.45
C ALA A 56 -55.43 30.89 16.55
N SER A 57 -55.62 31.02 15.23
CA SER A 57 -55.39 29.92 14.28
C SER A 57 -53.90 29.61 14.10
N TYR A 58 -53.03 30.62 14.03
CA TYR A 58 -51.59 30.39 13.86
C TYR A 58 -50.88 30.07 15.18
N ALA A 59 -51.31 30.62 16.33
CA ALA A 59 -50.65 30.40 17.62
C ALA A 59 -50.67 28.94 18.10
N GLN A 60 -51.68 28.15 17.71
CA GLN A 60 -51.76 26.72 18.08
C GLN A 60 -50.78 25.82 17.31
N GLU A 61 -50.31 26.26 16.14
CA GLU A 61 -49.40 25.50 15.27
C GLU A 61 -47.95 26.02 15.30
N LEU A 62 -47.68 27.08 16.07
CA LEU A 62 -46.37 27.74 16.08
C LEU A 62 -45.34 26.95 16.90
N PRO A 63 -44.13 26.71 16.36
CA PRO A 63 -43.01 26.24 17.17
C PRO A 63 -42.67 27.28 18.24
N SER A 64 -42.59 26.87 19.51
CA SER A 64 -42.17 27.78 20.58
C SER A 64 -40.77 28.33 20.36
N ALA A 65 -40.55 29.60 20.73
CA ALA A 65 -39.23 30.21 20.82
C ALA A 65 -38.27 29.46 21.79
N ALA A 66 -38.76 28.53 22.62
CA ALA A 66 -37.94 27.55 23.34
C ALA A 66 -36.96 26.83 22.41
N LYS A 67 -37.35 26.64 21.15
CA LYS A 67 -36.53 26.01 20.12
C LYS A 67 -35.24 26.76 19.86
N LEU A 68 -35.18 28.09 20.08
CA LEU A 68 -33.91 28.85 19.99
C LEU A 68 -32.92 28.32 21.03
N SER A 69 -33.31 28.30 22.31
CA SER A 69 -32.43 27.77 23.36
C SER A 69 -32.05 26.31 23.11
N SER A 70 -32.98 25.45 22.68
CA SER A 70 -32.64 24.05 22.41
C SER A 70 -31.83 23.87 21.12
N ALA A 71 -31.95 24.74 20.12
CA ALA A 71 -31.14 24.70 18.90
C ALA A 71 -29.67 25.07 19.20
N PHE A 72 -29.44 25.88 20.23
CA PHE A 72 -28.09 26.26 20.69
C PHE A 72 -27.58 25.44 21.89
N GLN A 73 -28.46 24.70 22.57
CA GLN A 73 -28.11 23.82 23.71
C GLN A 73 -28.06 22.34 23.34
N SER A 74 -28.88 21.87 22.40
CA SER A 74 -28.93 20.47 21.99
C SER A 74 -28.06 20.22 20.77
N SER A 75 -27.30 19.13 20.81
CA SER A 75 -26.37 18.62 19.80
C SER A 75 -27.00 18.23 18.46
N ASN A 76 -28.21 18.69 18.16
CA ASN A 76 -28.94 18.31 16.96
C ASN A 76 -28.60 19.24 15.79
N ASN A 77 -27.41 19.05 15.21
CA ASN A 77 -27.05 19.22 13.78
C ASN A 77 -27.40 20.51 13.00
N GLU A 78 -28.05 21.53 13.57
CA GLU A 78 -28.39 22.79 12.89
C GLU A 78 -27.37 23.92 13.17
N PHE A 79 -26.66 23.86 14.30
CA PHE A 79 -25.64 24.84 14.70
C PHE A 79 -24.38 24.16 15.23
N PHE A 80 -23.55 23.72 14.30
CA PHE A 80 -22.29 23.04 14.61
C PHE A 80 -21.11 24.00 14.73
N LEU A 81 -20.09 23.57 15.46
CA LEU A 81 -18.74 24.12 15.39
C LEU A 81 -17.93 23.35 14.35
N THR A 82 -16.94 24.00 13.77
CA THR A 82 -16.02 23.37 12.82
C THR A 82 -15.03 22.44 13.55
N THR A 83 -14.98 21.18 13.14
CA THR A 83 -14.02 20.18 13.64
C THR A 83 -12.59 20.56 13.25
N GLN A 84 -11.65 20.34 14.17
CA GLN A 84 -10.26 20.75 14.07
C GLN A 84 -9.33 19.57 14.31
N LEU A 85 -8.39 19.32 13.39
CA LEU A 85 -7.37 18.29 13.48
C LEU A 85 -6.04 18.93 13.90
N TYR A 86 -5.40 18.36 14.91
CA TYR A 86 -4.11 18.80 15.46
C TYR A 86 -3.04 17.71 15.32
N ASP A 87 -1.78 18.12 15.34
CA ASP A 87 -0.62 17.23 15.44
C ASP A 87 -0.61 16.44 16.76
N ARG A 88 0.36 15.52 16.92
CA ARG A 88 0.48 14.70 18.13
C ARG A 88 0.67 15.50 19.42
N THR A 89 1.26 16.69 19.35
CA THR A 89 1.41 17.55 20.54
C THR A 89 0.10 18.24 20.93
N GLY A 90 -0.87 18.32 20.02
CA GLY A 90 -2.13 19.04 20.21
C GLY A 90 -1.99 20.56 20.10
N LYS A 91 -0.83 21.06 19.67
CA LYS A 91 -0.52 22.50 19.61
C LYS A 91 -0.65 23.06 18.20
N HIS A 92 -0.34 22.26 17.19
CA HIS A 92 -0.32 22.70 15.79
C HIS A 92 -1.61 22.27 15.10
N LEU A 93 -2.39 23.25 14.65
CA LEU A 93 -3.61 23.00 13.86
C LEU A 93 -3.20 22.55 12.45
N LEU A 94 -3.59 21.33 12.07
CA LEU A 94 -3.30 20.75 10.76
C LEU A 94 -4.38 21.10 9.74
N TYR A 95 -5.65 21.04 10.15
CA TYR A 95 -6.78 21.27 9.27
C TYR A 95 -8.08 21.59 10.01
N LYS A 96 -8.98 22.32 9.33
CA LYS A 96 -10.35 22.60 9.75
C LYS A 96 -11.32 21.95 8.76
N VAL A 97 -12.21 21.10 9.27
CA VAL A 97 -13.18 20.37 8.44
C VAL A 97 -14.35 21.29 8.10
N ILE A 98 -14.35 21.89 6.91
CA ILE A 98 -15.41 22.78 6.46
C ILE A 98 -16.52 21.96 5.79
N ASP A 99 -17.76 22.06 6.28
CA ASP A 99 -18.93 21.49 5.58
C ASP A 99 -19.20 22.32 4.31
N PRO A 100 -19.13 21.75 3.10
CA PRO A 100 -19.35 22.48 1.85
C PRO A 100 -20.78 23.07 1.73
N ARG A 101 -21.74 22.58 2.52
CA ARG A 101 -23.13 23.07 2.55
C ARG A 101 -23.42 24.07 3.66
N ALA A 102 -22.57 24.13 4.69
CA ALA A 102 -22.90 24.88 5.90
C ALA A 102 -21.75 25.72 6.50
N GLY A 103 -20.55 25.66 5.90
CA GLY A 103 -19.44 26.58 6.10
C GLY A 103 -18.66 26.44 7.42
N ASP A 104 -17.76 27.40 7.67
CA ASP A 104 -16.98 27.53 8.91
C ASP A 104 -17.83 28.25 9.98
N ARG A 105 -17.80 27.73 11.21
CA ARG A 105 -18.52 28.25 12.37
C ARG A 105 -17.68 28.12 13.64
N GLN A 106 -17.45 29.25 14.30
CA GLN A 106 -16.87 29.33 15.65
C GLN A 106 -17.76 30.18 16.54
N TRP A 107 -17.92 29.76 17.80
CA TRP A 107 -18.75 30.46 18.76
C TRP A 107 -17.93 31.42 19.63
N LEU A 108 -18.35 32.67 19.69
CA LEU A 108 -17.87 33.65 20.67
C LEU A 108 -19.02 34.10 21.57
N ASN A 109 -18.76 34.11 22.87
CA ASN A 109 -19.66 34.77 23.82
C ASN A 109 -19.69 36.27 23.54
N ILE A 110 -20.83 36.91 23.80
CA ILE A 110 -21.06 38.33 23.49
C ILE A 110 -20.01 39.24 24.14
N GLU A 111 -19.50 38.88 25.31
CA GLU A 111 -18.46 39.63 26.04
C GLU A 111 -17.12 39.68 25.31
N TRP A 112 -16.84 38.72 24.42
CA TRP A 112 -15.60 38.66 23.65
C TRP A 112 -15.75 39.30 22.27
N ILE A 113 -16.98 39.60 21.84
CA ILE A 113 -17.23 40.31 20.59
C ILE A 113 -17.04 41.81 20.86
N PRO A 114 -16.18 42.53 20.10
CA PRO A 114 -15.91 43.94 20.35
C PRO A 114 -17.18 44.80 20.37
N PRO A 115 -17.30 45.78 21.29
CA PRO A 115 -18.45 46.68 21.35
C PRO A 115 -18.73 47.38 20.02
N GLU A 116 -17.68 47.71 19.27
CA GLU A 116 -17.74 48.35 17.96
C GLU A 116 -18.48 47.46 16.96
N MET A 117 -18.23 46.15 16.97
CA MET A 117 -18.92 45.18 16.12
C MET A 117 -20.39 45.05 16.53
N GLN A 118 -20.67 44.95 17.83
CA GLN A 118 -22.04 44.87 18.34
C GLN A 118 -22.85 46.12 17.93
N GLN A 119 -22.29 47.30 18.14
CA GLN A 119 -22.92 48.58 17.82
C GLN A 119 -23.04 48.82 16.32
N ALA A 120 -22.04 48.44 15.53
CA ALA A 120 -22.08 48.54 14.07
C ALA A 120 -23.24 47.71 13.49
N THR A 121 -23.40 46.48 13.96
CA THR A 121 -24.52 45.61 13.56
C THR A 121 -25.85 46.18 13.98
N ILE A 122 -26.02 46.62 15.23
CA ILE A 122 -27.26 47.27 15.69
C ILE A 122 -27.58 48.50 14.84
N ALA A 123 -26.57 49.33 14.55
CA ALA A 123 -26.75 50.60 13.86
C ALA A 123 -27.30 50.44 12.44
N ILE A 124 -26.89 49.38 11.73
CA ILE A 124 -27.27 49.13 10.35
C ILE A 124 -28.43 48.14 10.19
N GLU A 125 -28.53 47.13 11.05
CA GLU A 125 -29.56 46.07 10.95
C GLU A 125 -30.87 46.45 11.67
N ASP A 126 -30.79 46.97 12.89
CA ASP A 126 -31.98 47.25 13.71
C ASP A 126 -31.70 48.36 14.74
N ARG A 127 -31.93 49.60 14.32
CA ARG A 127 -31.72 50.80 15.16
C ARG A 127 -32.50 50.78 16.47
N SER A 128 -33.62 50.06 16.50
CA SER A 128 -34.52 49.97 17.66
C SER A 128 -34.27 48.73 18.52
N PHE A 129 -33.24 47.93 18.21
CA PHE A 129 -33.04 46.59 18.75
C PHE A 129 -33.13 46.52 20.27
N LEU A 130 -32.53 47.48 20.98
CA LEU A 130 -32.48 47.46 22.44
C LEU A 130 -33.85 47.70 23.08
N GLU A 131 -34.76 48.39 22.40
CA GLU A 131 -36.05 48.84 22.95
C GLU A 131 -37.24 48.06 22.37
N ASN A 132 -37.11 47.52 21.16
CA ASN A 132 -38.24 46.90 20.46
C ASN A 132 -38.67 45.57 21.10
N PRO A 133 -39.95 45.18 21.00
CA PRO A 133 -40.45 43.89 21.50
C PRO A 133 -40.12 42.71 20.55
N GLY A 134 -39.01 42.78 19.80
CA GLY A 134 -38.64 41.79 18.79
C GLY A 134 -39.19 42.07 17.39
N TYR A 135 -39.96 43.13 17.21
CA TYR A 135 -40.47 43.60 15.91
C TYR A 135 -40.55 45.12 15.87
N ASP A 136 -40.42 45.73 14.68
CA ASP A 136 -40.48 47.18 14.51
C ASP A 136 -41.91 47.64 14.17
N ILE A 137 -42.61 48.21 15.15
CA ILE A 137 -43.97 48.75 15.00
C ILE A 137 -44.02 49.87 13.95
N PHE A 138 -43.06 50.79 14.00
CA PHE A 138 -43.01 51.93 13.09
C PHE A 138 -42.61 51.47 11.68
N GLY A 139 -41.72 50.48 11.57
CA GLY A 139 -41.36 49.81 10.33
C GLY A 139 -42.54 49.11 9.65
N ILE A 140 -43.35 48.38 10.42
CA ILE A 140 -44.59 47.74 9.93
C ILE A 140 -45.58 48.80 9.43
N MET A 141 -45.80 49.87 10.20
CA MET A 141 -46.69 50.97 9.80
C MET A 141 -46.18 51.71 8.56
N ARG A 142 -44.87 51.94 8.45
CA ARG A 142 -44.22 52.57 7.29
C ARG A 142 -44.37 51.69 6.05
N ALA A 143 -44.19 50.38 6.18
CA ALA A 143 -44.42 49.43 5.10
C ALA A 143 -45.89 49.44 4.66
N LEU A 144 -46.83 49.41 5.60
CA LEU A 144 -48.28 49.46 5.32
C LEU A 144 -48.68 50.73 4.54
N LEU A 145 -48.18 51.91 4.97
CA LEU A 145 -48.40 53.20 4.30
C LEU A 145 -47.77 53.26 2.91
N GLY A 146 -46.59 52.65 2.71
CA GLY A 146 -45.96 52.53 1.40
C GLY A 146 -46.77 51.67 0.42
N ASN A 147 -47.45 50.63 0.92
CA ASN A 147 -48.21 49.68 0.12
C ASN A 147 -49.60 50.17 -0.27
N LEU A 148 -50.18 51.12 0.46
CA LEU A 148 -51.38 51.86 0.05
C LEU A 148 -51.19 52.60 -1.29
N ARG A 149 -49.95 52.80 -1.75
CA ARG A 149 -49.61 53.34 -3.08
C ARG A 149 -49.58 52.27 -4.19
N ARG A 150 -49.81 50.99 -3.87
CA ARG A 150 -49.84 49.84 -4.82
C ARG A 150 -51.04 48.92 -4.50
N PRO A 151 -52.29 49.31 -4.82
CA PRO A 151 -53.51 48.60 -4.39
C PRO A 151 -53.61 47.14 -4.87
N GLN A 152 -52.96 46.81 -5.99
CA GLN A 152 -52.86 45.44 -6.51
C GLN A 152 -52.19 44.45 -5.53
N CYS A 153 -51.26 44.91 -4.68
CA CYS A 153 -50.60 44.05 -3.69
C CYS A 153 -51.40 43.86 -2.39
N ILE A 154 -52.45 44.64 -2.17
CA ILE A 154 -53.35 44.49 -1.01
C ILE A 154 -54.43 43.44 -1.30
N LEU A 155 -54.91 43.39 -2.55
CA LEU A 155 -56.01 42.52 -2.98
C LEU A 155 -55.56 41.15 -3.50
N GLN A 156 -54.33 41.04 -4.02
CA GLN A 156 -53.74 39.79 -4.50
C GLN A 156 -52.31 39.64 -3.96
N PRO A 157 -52.15 39.24 -2.68
CA PRO A 157 -50.84 39.23 -2.01
C PRO A 157 -49.83 38.32 -2.73
N GLU A 158 -50.32 37.21 -3.27
CA GLU A 158 -49.54 36.13 -3.87
C GLU A 158 -48.91 36.43 -5.24
N THR A 159 -49.31 37.52 -5.92
CA THR A 159 -48.69 37.98 -7.17
C THR A 159 -47.59 39.02 -6.97
N CYS A 160 -47.41 39.52 -5.74
CA CYS A 160 -46.34 40.46 -5.40
C CYS A 160 -45.14 39.73 -4.77
N ALA A 161 -44.23 39.25 -5.62
CA ALA A 161 -42.91 38.80 -5.16
C ALA A 161 -42.10 40.02 -4.68
N GLY A 162 -41.71 40.04 -3.40
CA GLY A 162 -40.80 41.06 -2.83
C GLY A 162 -41.38 41.99 -1.76
N PHE A 163 -42.27 41.52 -0.88
CA PHE A 163 -42.84 42.38 0.17
C PHE A 163 -41.95 42.49 1.44
N ILE A 164 -41.74 43.76 1.85
CA ILE A 164 -40.97 44.28 3.01
C ILE A 164 -39.44 44.15 2.90
N GLN A 165 -38.83 44.88 1.97
CA GLN A 165 -37.43 45.29 2.18
C GLN A 165 -37.41 46.52 3.10
N GLY A 166 -36.71 46.39 4.23
CA GLY A 166 -36.30 47.54 5.06
C GLY A 166 -36.86 47.65 6.48
N GLY A 167 -37.34 46.57 7.12
CA GLY A 167 -37.84 46.66 8.51
C GLY A 167 -37.85 45.37 9.33
N SER A 168 -37.07 44.35 8.96
CA SER A 168 -36.95 43.13 9.80
C SER A 168 -35.92 43.32 10.91
N THR A 169 -36.33 43.13 12.16
CA THR A 169 -35.47 43.25 13.34
C THR A 169 -34.43 42.14 13.41
N ILE A 170 -33.37 42.34 14.20
CA ILE A 170 -32.36 41.30 14.47
C ILE A 170 -33.04 40.02 14.99
N THR A 171 -34.02 40.15 15.89
CA THR A 171 -34.78 39.01 16.43
C THR A 171 -35.58 38.27 15.35
N GLN A 172 -36.24 38.99 14.43
CA GLN A 172 -36.96 38.37 13.31
C GLN A 172 -36.02 37.65 12.34
N GLN A 173 -34.87 38.25 12.06
CA GLN A 173 -33.86 37.64 11.20
C GLN A 173 -33.29 36.37 11.84
N LEU A 174 -33.01 36.38 13.15
CA LEU A 174 -32.56 35.21 13.90
C LEU A 174 -33.58 34.07 13.82
N VAL A 175 -34.85 34.36 14.13
CA VAL A 175 -35.95 33.37 14.06
C VAL A 175 -36.09 32.78 12.65
N LYS A 176 -36.04 33.62 11.63
CA LYS A 176 -36.10 33.19 10.22
C LYS A 176 -34.98 32.21 9.89
N ASN A 177 -33.77 32.50 10.34
CA ASN A 177 -32.58 31.69 10.05
C ASN A 177 -32.54 30.38 10.87
N VAL A 178 -33.10 30.39 12.10
CA VAL A 178 -32.92 29.29 13.07
C VAL A 178 -34.12 28.35 13.16
N ILE A 179 -35.35 28.86 13.13
CA ILE A 179 -36.55 28.02 13.42
C ILE A 179 -37.28 27.60 12.14
N LEU A 180 -37.21 28.41 11.08
CA LEU A 180 -38.11 28.27 9.92
C LEU A 180 -37.45 27.67 8.66
N SER A 181 -36.14 27.44 8.66
CA SER A 181 -35.39 26.91 7.50
C SER A 181 -35.14 25.41 7.68
N PRO A 182 -35.90 24.51 7.02
CA PRO A 182 -35.64 24.18 5.60
C PRO A 182 -36.87 23.98 4.66
N ASN A 183 -38.11 23.96 5.17
CA ASN A 183 -39.32 23.68 4.35
C ASN A 183 -40.19 24.92 4.03
N ALA A 184 -39.84 26.10 4.55
CA ALA A 184 -40.64 27.33 4.40
C ALA A 184 -40.59 27.98 3.00
N LEU A 185 -40.04 27.30 2.00
CA LEU A 185 -40.09 27.69 0.59
C LEU A 185 -41.44 27.37 -0.06
N ALA A 186 -42.21 26.44 0.50
CA ALA A 186 -43.55 26.06 0.01
C ALA A 186 -44.70 26.92 0.58
N GLU A 187 -44.42 27.81 1.55
CA GLU A 187 -45.44 28.66 2.18
C GLU A 187 -45.53 30.05 1.55
N SER A 188 -46.74 30.62 1.48
CA SER A 188 -46.90 32.00 1.04
C SER A 188 -46.11 32.97 1.94
N SER A 189 -45.40 33.93 1.33
CA SER A 189 -44.43 34.78 2.06
C SER A 189 -45.02 35.53 3.26
N TYR A 190 -46.32 35.83 3.21
CA TYR A 190 -47.07 36.50 4.28
C TYR A 190 -47.31 35.63 5.50
N LYS A 191 -47.66 34.34 5.32
CA LYS A 191 -47.84 33.41 6.44
C LYS A 191 -46.52 33.21 7.18
N ARG A 192 -45.43 33.01 6.43
CA ARG A 192 -44.08 32.92 6.99
C ARG A 192 -43.69 34.18 7.76
N LYS A 193 -43.88 35.37 7.18
CA LYS A 193 -43.55 36.65 7.83
C LYS A 193 -44.37 36.93 9.11
N PHE A 194 -45.63 36.52 9.14
CA PHE A 194 -46.44 36.63 10.36
C PHE A 194 -45.97 35.66 11.45
N ARG A 195 -45.61 34.42 11.07
CA ARG A 195 -44.99 33.45 12.00
C ARG A 195 -43.64 33.94 12.54
N GLU A 196 -42.77 34.49 11.67
CA GLU A 196 -41.52 35.15 12.08
C GLU A 196 -41.76 36.22 13.14
N LEU A 197 -42.78 37.07 12.96
CA LEU A 197 -43.11 38.14 13.90
C LEU A 197 -43.57 37.60 15.26
N LEU A 198 -44.48 36.62 15.28
CA LEU A 198 -45.00 36.04 16.52
C LEU A 198 -43.91 35.32 17.33
N ILE A 199 -43.08 34.52 16.66
CA ILE A 199 -41.96 33.82 17.32
C ILE A 199 -40.90 34.84 17.77
N ALA A 200 -40.65 35.90 17.00
CA ALA A 200 -39.71 36.96 17.41
C ALA A 200 -40.19 37.73 18.65
N ALA A 201 -41.50 37.99 18.76
CA ALA A 201 -42.09 38.57 19.96
C ALA A 201 -41.97 37.65 21.18
N GLU A 202 -42.23 36.35 21.00
CA GLU A 202 -42.02 35.34 22.06
C GLU A 202 -40.54 35.28 22.47
N ALA A 203 -39.61 35.28 21.50
CA ALA A 203 -38.17 35.24 21.75
C ALA A 203 -37.68 36.46 22.53
N ALA A 204 -38.13 37.68 22.17
CA ALA A 204 -37.77 38.91 22.85
C ALA A 204 -38.30 38.99 24.30
N ASN A 205 -39.42 38.32 24.60
CA ASN A 205 -39.95 38.22 25.97
C ASN A 205 -39.22 37.16 26.81
N ARG A 206 -38.61 36.17 26.17
CA ARG A 206 -37.99 35.02 26.85
C ARG A 206 -36.49 35.16 27.06
N PHE A 207 -35.79 35.82 26.14
CA PHE A 207 -34.32 35.93 26.14
C PHE A 207 -33.88 37.39 26.23
N SER A 208 -32.69 37.60 26.81
CA SER A 208 -32.13 38.95 26.93
C SER A 208 -31.63 39.46 25.57
N LYS A 209 -31.60 40.79 25.38
CA LYS A 209 -31.09 41.41 24.16
C LYS A 209 -29.63 41.03 23.84
N PRO A 210 -28.69 41.01 24.81
CA PRO A 210 -27.33 40.52 24.57
C PRO A 210 -27.31 39.07 24.07
N GLN A 211 -28.16 38.19 24.62
CA GLN A 211 -28.23 36.79 24.22
C GLN A 211 -28.77 36.63 22.78
N ILE A 212 -29.80 37.39 22.41
CA ILE A 212 -30.32 37.40 21.03
C ILE A 212 -29.26 37.91 20.05
N LEU A 213 -28.52 38.95 20.43
CA LEU A 213 -27.44 39.52 19.62
C LEU A 213 -26.27 38.54 19.47
N GLU A 214 -25.88 37.85 20.55
CA GLU A 214 -24.88 36.77 20.52
C GLU A 214 -25.25 35.70 19.50
N TRP A 215 -26.48 35.19 19.58
CA TRP A 215 -26.97 34.16 18.67
C TRP A 215 -27.01 34.67 17.23
N TYR A 216 -27.44 35.91 17.01
CA TYR A 216 -27.45 36.51 15.68
C TYR A 216 -26.04 36.62 15.10
N LEU A 217 -25.10 37.20 15.85
CA LEU A 217 -23.73 37.42 15.40
C LEU A 217 -22.97 36.12 15.14
N ASN A 218 -23.28 35.03 15.85
CA ASN A 218 -22.66 33.72 15.65
C ASN A 218 -23.33 32.84 14.57
N THR A 219 -24.52 33.21 14.07
CA THR A 219 -25.26 32.37 13.11
C THR A 219 -25.40 32.97 11.72
N ASN A 220 -25.27 34.30 11.59
CA ASN A 220 -25.55 34.97 10.34
C ASN A 220 -24.53 34.64 9.24
N PHE A 221 -24.96 34.66 7.98
CA PHE A 221 -24.08 34.35 6.86
C PHE A 221 -23.35 35.61 6.37
N TYR A 222 -22.01 35.59 6.42
CA TYR A 222 -21.15 36.70 6.00
C TYR A 222 -20.52 36.46 4.62
N GLY A 223 -21.08 35.57 3.79
CA GLY A 223 -20.51 35.22 2.49
C GLY A 223 -19.30 34.29 2.61
N ASN A 224 -18.83 33.73 1.49
CA ASN A 224 -17.61 32.91 1.43
C ASN A 224 -17.57 31.73 2.44
N LEU A 225 -18.71 31.08 2.67
CA LEU A 225 -18.88 30.00 3.66
C LEU A 225 -18.58 30.42 5.11
N ALA A 226 -18.51 31.71 5.43
CA ALA A 226 -18.37 32.20 6.79
C ALA A 226 -19.76 32.35 7.45
N TYR A 227 -20.05 31.53 8.46
CA TYR A 227 -21.24 31.69 9.29
C TYR A 227 -20.82 32.10 10.69
N GLY A 228 -21.28 33.27 11.11
CA GLY A 228 -20.85 33.90 12.36
C GLY A 228 -19.67 34.86 12.19
N VAL A 229 -19.59 35.83 13.10
CA VAL A 229 -18.64 36.95 13.02
C VAL A 229 -17.19 36.52 13.21
N ASP A 230 -16.90 35.52 14.04
CA ASP A 230 -15.52 35.03 14.22
C ASP A 230 -15.02 34.30 12.97
N ALA A 231 -15.87 33.46 12.36
CA ALA A 231 -15.56 32.86 11.07
C ALA A 231 -15.33 33.94 10.01
N ALA A 232 -16.17 34.98 9.96
CA ALA A 232 -16.01 36.10 9.04
C ALA A 232 -14.69 36.86 9.26
N ALA A 233 -14.35 37.20 10.50
CA ALA A 233 -13.10 37.89 10.83
C ALA A 233 -11.87 37.08 10.40
N ARG A 234 -11.92 35.75 10.55
CA ARG A 234 -10.85 34.86 10.10
C ARG A 234 -10.79 34.76 8.58
N VAL A 235 -11.95 34.67 7.91
CA VAL A 235 -12.03 34.60 6.45
C VAL A 235 -11.52 35.88 5.80
N TYR A 236 -11.93 37.04 6.31
CA TYR A 236 -11.56 38.32 5.69
C TYR A 236 -10.21 38.84 6.21
N PHE A 237 -9.87 38.70 7.50
CA PHE A 237 -8.68 39.35 8.08
C PHE A 237 -7.65 38.37 8.69
N GLY A 238 -7.91 37.06 8.66
CA GLY A 238 -7.00 36.05 9.24
C GLY A 238 -6.84 36.11 10.76
N LYS A 239 -7.74 36.79 11.48
CA LYS A 239 -7.71 36.94 12.94
C LYS A 239 -9.07 36.65 13.58
N SER A 240 -9.09 36.41 14.88
CA SER A 240 -10.34 36.25 15.63
C SER A 240 -11.13 37.56 15.68
N ALA A 241 -12.45 37.46 15.73
CA ALA A 241 -13.34 38.62 15.87
C ALA A 241 -13.08 39.42 17.16
N VAL A 242 -12.48 38.81 18.19
CA VAL A 242 -12.04 39.49 19.42
C VAL A 242 -11.09 40.66 19.13
N GLY A 243 -10.31 40.57 18.05
CA GLY A 243 -9.32 41.57 17.66
C GLY A 243 -9.78 42.54 16.56
N LEU A 244 -11.08 42.63 16.27
CA LEU A 244 -11.59 43.58 15.26
C LEU A 244 -11.51 45.02 15.77
N ASN A 245 -11.07 45.92 14.91
CA ASN A 245 -11.16 47.36 15.15
C ASN A 245 -12.45 47.95 14.56
N LEU A 246 -12.73 49.23 14.82
CA LEU A 246 -13.93 49.92 14.34
C LEU A 246 -14.13 49.82 12.82
N ALA A 247 -13.06 49.99 12.05
CA ALA A 247 -13.14 49.97 10.59
C ALA A 247 -13.49 48.56 10.07
N GLU A 248 -12.82 47.53 10.58
CA GLU A 248 -13.09 46.13 10.24
C GLU A 248 -14.49 45.69 10.70
N SER A 249 -14.91 46.09 11.90
CA SER A 249 -16.27 45.87 12.43
C SER A 249 -17.34 46.48 11.55
N ALA A 250 -17.17 47.73 11.13
CA ALA A 250 -18.11 48.40 10.22
C ALA A 250 -18.20 47.71 8.85
N LEU A 251 -17.08 47.17 8.36
CA LEU A 251 -17.06 46.44 7.09
C LEU A 251 -17.83 45.11 7.20
N LEU A 252 -17.56 44.33 8.26
CA LEU A 252 -18.24 43.04 8.46
C LEU A 252 -19.72 43.21 8.77
N ALA A 253 -20.10 44.21 9.57
CA ALA A 253 -21.50 44.44 9.95
C ALA A 253 -22.44 44.70 8.77
N ALA A 254 -21.93 45.20 7.64
CA ALA A 254 -22.72 45.43 6.44
C ALA A 254 -23.01 44.15 5.63
N ILE A 255 -22.16 43.12 5.75
CA ILE A 255 -22.19 41.96 4.85
C ILE A 255 -23.50 41.17 4.94
N PRO A 256 -24.07 40.88 6.12
CA PRO A 256 -25.20 39.95 6.20
C PRO A 256 -26.47 40.37 5.47
N GLN A 257 -26.71 41.67 5.28
CA GLN A 257 -27.84 42.14 4.47
C GLN A 257 -27.73 41.70 3.00
N TYR A 258 -26.50 41.65 2.46
CA TYR A 258 -26.21 41.22 1.10
C TYR A 258 -24.84 40.51 1.06
N PRO A 259 -24.78 39.21 1.38
CA PRO A 259 -23.53 38.46 1.49
C PRO A 259 -22.70 38.39 0.19
N GLY A 260 -23.33 38.56 -0.97
CA GLY A 260 -22.65 38.65 -2.26
C GLY A 260 -21.89 39.96 -2.50
N LEU A 261 -22.11 40.98 -1.68
CA LEU A 261 -21.37 42.26 -1.72
C LEU A 261 -20.29 42.29 -0.64
N ASN A 262 -19.49 41.23 -0.56
CA ASN A 262 -18.42 41.09 0.42
C ASN A 262 -17.09 41.67 -0.10
N PRO A 263 -16.09 41.90 0.77
CA PRO A 263 -14.84 42.56 0.40
C PRO A 263 -13.97 41.83 -0.63
N ILE A 264 -14.16 40.52 -0.82
CA ILE A 264 -13.40 39.72 -1.78
C ILE A 264 -14.05 39.81 -3.16
N ASP A 265 -15.37 39.61 -3.23
CA ASP A 265 -16.10 39.54 -4.51
C ASP A 265 -16.49 40.92 -5.04
N ALA A 266 -16.70 41.91 -4.16
CA ALA A 266 -17.15 43.26 -4.50
C ALA A 266 -16.50 44.34 -3.59
N PRO A 267 -15.16 44.54 -3.66
CA PRO A 267 -14.43 45.40 -2.73
C PRO A 267 -14.92 46.86 -2.68
N ALA A 268 -15.23 47.45 -3.84
CA ALA A 268 -15.70 48.84 -3.91
C ALA A 268 -17.09 49.03 -3.28
N ASP A 269 -18.00 48.07 -3.46
CA ASP A 269 -19.32 48.08 -2.83
C ASP A 269 -19.22 47.85 -1.33
N ALA A 270 -18.37 46.90 -0.90
CA ALA A 270 -18.12 46.64 0.51
C ALA A 270 -17.60 47.90 1.22
N LYS A 271 -16.68 48.64 0.60
CA LYS A 271 -16.16 49.91 1.14
C LYS A 271 -17.23 50.99 1.28
N ARG A 272 -18.06 51.21 0.25
CA ARG A 272 -19.18 52.17 0.34
C ARG A 272 -20.17 51.80 1.46
N ARG A 273 -20.39 50.52 1.68
CA ARG A 273 -21.30 50.04 2.73
C ARG A 273 -20.68 50.17 4.12
N GLN A 274 -19.36 49.97 4.26
CA GLN A 274 -18.63 50.28 5.49
C GLN A 274 -18.84 51.75 5.89
N GLU A 275 -18.65 52.69 4.96
CA GLU A 275 -18.85 54.13 5.22
C GLU A 275 -20.28 54.42 5.67
N ARG A 276 -21.28 53.76 5.07
CA ARG A 276 -22.68 53.90 5.49
C ARG A 276 -22.93 53.37 6.90
N VAL A 277 -22.28 52.28 7.30
CA VAL A 277 -22.33 51.76 8.68
C VAL A 277 -21.72 52.77 9.66
N LEU A 278 -20.54 53.29 9.37
CA LEU A 278 -19.89 54.32 10.19
C LEU A 278 -20.78 55.56 10.35
N GLN A 279 -21.39 56.04 9.26
CA GLN A 279 -22.33 57.15 9.33
C GLN A 279 -23.57 56.81 10.19
N ALA A 280 -24.11 55.59 10.08
CA ALA A 280 -25.23 55.16 10.90
C ALA A 280 -24.87 55.09 12.40
N MET A 281 -23.63 54.72 12.73
CA MET A 281 -23.13 54.74 14.11
C MET A 281 -22.99 56.16 14.66
N VAL A 282 -22.57 57.12 13.83
CA VAL A 282 -22.55 58.56 14.20
C VAL A 282 -23.97 59.08 14.43
N GLU A 283 -24.92 58.76 13.54
CA GLU A 283 -26.34 59.16 13.66
C GLU A 283 -26.98 58.67 14.98
N GLN A 284 -26.48 57.57 15.55
CA GLN A 284 -26.95 56.99 16.81
C GLN A 284 -26.16 57.45 18.05
N GLY A 285 -25.08 58.20 17.86
CA GLY A 285 -24.21 58.63 18.94
C GLY A 285 -23.30 57.53 19.50
N ASN A 286 -23.09 56.44 18.74
CA ASN A 286 -22.22 55.32 19.15
C ASN A 286 -20.73 55.69 19.02
N ILE A 287 -20.38 56.55 18.05
CA ILE A 287 -19.03 57.04 17.77
C ILE A 287 -19.07 58.52 17.39
N SER A 288 -17.94 59.24 17.49
CA SER A 288 -17.86 60.62 17.03
C SER A 288 -17.68 60.71 15.50
N ALA A 289 -17.98 61.87 14.92
CA ALA A 289 -17.73 62.11 13.49
C ALA A 289 -16.23 61.98 13.13
N ALA A 290 -15.34 62.36 14.05
CA ALA A 290 -13.89 62.22 13.88
C ALA A 290 -13.46 60.74 13.83
N ASP A 291 -14.01 59.90 14.71
CA ASP A 291 -13.72 58.45 14.72
C ASP A 291 -14.21 57.79 13.42
N ALA A 292 -15.38 58.19 12.92
CA ALA A 292 -15.92 57.70 11.66
C ALA A 292 -15.06 58.09 10.45
N GLU A 293 -14.57 59.34 10.39
CA GLU A 293 -13.64 59.78 9.34
C GLU A 293 -12.31 59.01 9.41
N GLN A 294 -11.77 58.81 10.61
CA GLN A 294 -10.54 58.06 10.81
C GLN A 294 -10.69 56.58 10.39
N ALA A 295 -11.78 55.92 10.79
CA ALA A 295 -12.06 54.54 10.42
C ALA A 295 -12.36 54.38 8.91
N ALA A 296 -13.00 55.39 8.28
CA ALA A 296 -13.23 55.39 6.84
C ALA A 296 -11.93 55.58 6.04
N ALA A 297 -10.99 56.38 6.55
CA ALA A 297 -9.68 56.58 5.93
C ALA A 297 -8.75 55.35 6.02
N GLU A 298 -9.03 54.42 6.93
CA GLU A 298 -8.28 53.17 7.04
C GLU A 298 -8.47 52.29 5.79
N ASP A 299 -7.36 51.83 5.21
CA ASP A 299 -7.37 50.86 4.11
C ASP A 299 -7.58 49.44 4.64
N VAL A 300 -8.82 49.17 5.05
CA VAL A 300 -9.25 47.86 5.53
C VAL A 300 -9.21 46.82 4.41
N LEU A 301 -9.35 47.22 3.14
CA LEU A 301 -9.33 46.29 2.00
C LEU A 301 -7.92 45.72 1.75
N ALA A 302 -6.85 46.50 2.00
CA ALA A 302 -5.48 45.98 1.95
C ALA A 302 -5.21 44.87 2.99
N LYS A 303 -6.02 44.80 4.06
CA LYS A 303 -5.95 43.74 5.07
C LYS A 303 -6.77 42.50 4.70
N VAL A 304 -7.58 42.56 3.65
CA VAL A 304 -8.44 41.44 3.25
C VAL A 304 -7.58 40.34 2.62
N HIS A 305 -7.69 39.13 3.16
CA HIS A 305 -6.97 37.97 2.64
C HIS A 305 -7.66 37.35 1.42
N SER A 306 -6.87 36.84 0.47
CA SER A 306 -7.40 36.04 -0.64
C SER A 306 -7.97 34.71 -0.14
N THR A 307 -8.93 34.18 -0.89
CA THR A 307 -9.63 32.91 -0.62
C THR A 307 -8.70 31.69 -0.59
N GLU A 308 -7.49 31.81 -1.12
CA GLU A 308 -6.46 30.76 -1.09
C GLU A 308 -5.95 30.48 0.34
N ARG A 309 -6.09 31.43 1.28
CA ARG A 309 -5.76 31.21 2.71
C ARG A 309 -6.85 30.51 3.52
N ARG A 310 -7.97 30.09 2.90
CA ARG A 310 -9.16 29.56 3.59
C ARG A 310 -8.91 28.34 4.47
N THR A 311 -7.92 27.52 4.14
CA THR A 311 -7.62 26.27 4.84
C THR A 311 -6.13 25.99 4.68
N SER A 312 -5.30 26.32 5.66
CA SER A 312 -3.95 25.76 5.68
C SER A 312 -4.10 24.25 5.88
N LEU A 313 -4.11 23.50 4.79
CA LEU A 313 -4.12 22.05 4.81
C LEU A 313 -2.68 21.60 4.90
N ILE A 314 -2.26 21.32 6.12
CA ILE A 314 -0.92 20.87 6.46
C ILE A 314 -0.88 19.35 6.40
N ALA A 315 0.16 18.76 5.80
CA ALA A 315 0.28 17.32 5.61
C ALA A 315 -1.00 16.71 4.96
N PRO A 316 -1.39 17.18 3.76
CA PRO A 316 -2.70 16.92 3.16
C PRO A 316 -3.04 15.43 3.08
N HIS A 317 -2.10 14.60 2.61
CA HIS A 317 -2.27 13.15 2.48
C HIS A 317 -2.58 12.49 3.82
N TYR A 318 -1.83 12.82 4.87
CA TYR A 318 -2.07 12.31 6.21
C TYR A 318 -3.43 12.77 6.75
N VAL A 319 -3.71 14.08 6.67
CA VAL A 319 -4.92 14.68 7.24
C VAL A 319 -6.18 14.11 6.60
N LEU A 320 -6.20 13.98 5.27
CA LEU A 320 -7.36 13.46 4.55
C LEU A 320 -7.56 11.97 4.83
N PHE A 321 -6.48 11.20 5.00
CA PHE A 321 -6.55 9.81 5.44
C PHE A 321 -7.05 9.66 6.88
N ALA A 322 -6.55 10.48 7.81
CA ALA A 322 -7.07 10.50 9.18
C ALA A 322 -8.55 10.94 9.23
N LEU A 323 -8.94 11.89 8.37
CA LEU A 323 -10.32 12.34 8.26
C LEU A 323 -11.25 11.25 7.73
N SER A 324 -10.83 10.45 6.74
CA SER A 324 -11.64 9.35 6.22
C SER A 324 -11.87 8.28 7.29
N GLN A 325 -10.83 7.91 8.05
CA GLN A 325 -10.95 6.99 9.19
C GLN A 325 -11.88 7.54 10.28
N LEU A 326 -11.80 8.84 10.58
CA LEU A 326 -12.71 9.46 11.55
C LEU A 326 -14.17 9.43 11.08
N VAL A 327 -14.41 9.70 9.79
CA VAL A 327 -15.75 9.66 9.18
C VAL A 327 -16.32 8.25 9.19
N GLU A 328 -15.48 7.25 8.95
CA GLU A 328 -15.85 5.84 9.02
C GLU A 328 -16.25 5.42 10.45
N GLN A 329 -15.53 5.89 11.46
CA GLN A 329 -15.79 5.57 12.87
C GLN A 329 -16.98 6.32 13.47
N LEU A 330 -17.11 7.62 13.22
CA LEU A 330 -18.12 8.49 13.86
C LEU A 330 -19.29 8.86 12.96
N GLY A 331 -19.18 8.62 11.66
CA GLY A 331 -20.14 9.05 10.65
C GLY A 331 -19.93 10.49 10.20
N GLN A 332 -20.33 10.78 8.97
CA GLN A 332 -20.11 12.08 8.32
C GLN A 332 -20.72 13.25 9.10
N ALA A 333 -21.93 13.11 9.65
CA ALA A 333 -22.58 14.18 10.38
C ALA A 333 -21.79 14.59 11.63
N ALA A 334 -21.33 13.62 12.44
CA ALA A 334 -20.57 13.90 13.65
C ALA A 334 -19.21 14.54 13.33
N VAL A 335 -18.56 14.17 12.24
CA VAL A 335 -17.25 14.74 11.89
C VAL A 335 -17.37 16.14 11.33
N TYR A 336 -18.27 16.37 10.36
CA TYR A 336 -18.41 17.68 9.72
C TYR A 336 -19.15 18.69 10.62
N ARG A 337 -19.99 18.21 11.54
CA ARG A 337 -20.89 19.05 12.37
C ARG A 337 -20.79 18.80 13.87
N GLY A 338 -19.82 18.03 14.34
CA GLY A 338 -19.66 17.75 15.77
C GLY A 338 -18.86 18.78 16.53
N GLY A 339 -18.08 19.63 15.85
CA GLY A 339 -17.19 20.57 16.55
C GLY A 339 -16.05 19.89 17.28
N LEU A 340 -15.54 18.80 16.72
CA LEU A 340 -14.60 17.92 17.40
C LEU A 340 -13.20 18.53 17.44
N LYS A 341 -12.48 18.28 18.54
CA LYS A 341 -11.05 18.50 18.63
C LYS A 341 -10.34 17.15 18.51
N VAL A 342 -9.66 16.95 17.39
CA VAL A 342 -9.03 15.67 17.03
C VAL A 342 -7.53 15.82 17.16
N ARG A 343 -6.90 15.01 18.01
CA ARG A 343 -5.45 14.91 18.11
C ARG A 343 -4.97 13.69 17.33
N THR A 344 -4.08 13.91 16.36
CA THR A 344 -3.55 12.85 15.48
C THR A 344 -2.25 12.27 16.00
N ALA A 345 -1.76 11.18 15.40
CA ALA A 345 -0.44 10.62 15.66
C ALA A 345 0.69 11.32 14.89
N LEU A 346 0.36 12.23 13.96
CA LEU A 346 1.32 12.94 13.13
C LEU A 346 2.35 13.71 13.97
N ASP A 347 3.63 13.40 13.76
CA ASP A 347 4.74 14.22 14.20
C ASP A 347 5.05 15.25 13.11
N LEU A 348 4.70 16.51 13.38
CA LEU A 348 4.71 17.56 12.36
C LEU A 348 6.13 17.91 11.89
N ASP A 349 7.08 17.93 12.82
CA ASP A 349 8.48 18.25 12.51
C ASP A 349 9.11 17.12 11.68
N LEU A 350 8.82 15.87 12.03
CA LEU A 350 9.25 14.71 11.25
C LEU A 350 8.61 14.71 9.85
N GLN A 351 7.31 14.97 9.75
CA GLN A 351 6.60 15.07 8.47
C GLN A 351 7.26 16.06 7.51
N ASP A 352 7.65 17.24 8.01
CA ASP A 352 8.31 18.27 7.21
C ASP A 352 9.66 17.83 6.67
N GLN A 353 10.42 17.11 7.48
CA GLN A 353 11.73 16.60 7.09
C GLN A 353 11.60 15.46 6.08
N VAL A 354 10.58 14.60 6.23
CA VAL A 354 10.24 13.53 5.27
C VAL A 354 9.83 14.09 3.91
N GLU A 355 8.91 15.07 3.90
CA GLU A 355 8.45 15.71 2.66
C GLU A 355 9.60 16.41 1.93
N CYS A 356 10.43 17.16 2.67
CA CYS A 356 11.55 17.84 2.08
C CYS A 356 12.61 16.89 1.50
N VAL A 357 13.02 15.85 2.25
CA VAL A 357 14.09 14.95 1.78
C VAL A 357 13.66 14.14 0.56
N ALA A 358 12.39 13.74 0.51
CA ALA A 358 11.81 13.06 -0.64
C ALA A 358 11.84 13.95 -1.90
N ARG A 359 11.39 15.20 -1.79
CA ARG A 359 11.47 16.19 -2.90
C ARG A 359 12.90 16.45 -3.34
N THR A 360 13.80 16.67 -2.38
CA THR A 360 15.21 16.95 -2.66
C THR A 360 15.88 15.81 -3.42
N HIS A 361 15.62 14.56 -3.05
CA HIS A 361 16.20 13.42 -3.76
C HIS A 361 15.61 13.27 -5.16
N LEU A 362 14.31 13.48 -5.35
CA LEU A 362 13.68 13.42 -6.68
C LEU A 362 14.25 14.47 -7.62
N ASP A 363 14.47 15.70 -7.15
CA ASP A 363 15.11 16.74 -7.96
C ASP A 363 16.55 16.37 -8.34
N ARG A 364 17.30 15.75 -7.42
CA ARG A 364 18.64 15.22 -7.71
C ARG A 364 18.62 14.12 -8.78
N LEU A 365 17.58 13.29 -8.79
CA LEU A 365 17.38 12.24 -9.80
C LEU A 365 16.92 12.82 -11.16
N ASN A 366 16.41 14.05 -11.21
CA ASN A 366 15.97 14.67 -12.46
C ASN A 366 16.98 15.70 -13.00
N GLY A 367 18.27 15.50 -12.69
CA GLY A 367 19.35 16.38 -13.15
C GLY A 367 19.41 17.76 -12.46
N GLY A 368 18.66 17.95 -11.37
CA GLY A 368 18.74 19.15 -10.54
C GLY A 368 20.09 19.30 -9.84
N ASP A 369 20.38 20.50 -9.33
CA ASP A 369 21.61 20.77 -8.58
C ASP A 369 21.70 19.82 -7.37
N VAL A 370 22.81 19.08 -7.27
CA VAL A 370 23.07 18.14 -6.18
C VAL A 370 23.18 18.86 -4.82
N LEU A 371 23.46 20.17 -4.83
CA LEU A 371 23.47 21.04 -3.66
C LEU A 371 22.13 21.77 -3.43
N GLY A 372 21.19 21.67 -4.37
CA GLY A 372 19.85 22.23 -4.24
C GLY A 372 19.07 21.49 -3.17
N VAL A 373 18.62 22.19 -2.13
CA VAL A 373 17.88 21.62 -1.00
C VAL A 373 16.55 22.34 -0.87
N HIS A 374 15.45 21.60 -0.79
CA HIS A 374 14.13 22.18 -0.50
C HIS A 374 14.08 22.72 0.94
N GLY A 375 13.32 23.79 1.15
CA GLY A 375 13.04 24.28 2.51
C GLY A 375 12.06 23.36 3.23
N ALA A 376 12.27 23.13 4.53
CA ALA A 376 11.24 22.58 5.40
C ALA A 376 10.39 23.73 5.96
N ARG A 377 9.12 23.49 6.32
CA ARG A 377 8.27 24.57 6.87
C ARG A 377 8.83 25.18 8.17
N THR A 378 9.57 24.38 8.95
CA THR A 378 10.23 24.80 10.19
C THR A 378 11.65 25.37 9.98
N GLY A 379 12.12 25.50 8.74
CA GLY A 379 13.44 26.08 8.41
C GLY A 379 14.27 25.19 7.47
N THR A 380 15.48 24.84 7.88
CA THR A 380 16.40 24.05 7.06
C THR A 380 16.02 22.57 7.00
N CYS A 381 16.19 21.95 5.85
CA CYS A 381 15.97 20.52 5.65
C CYS A 381 17.17 19.69 6.12
N ALA A 382 17.24 19.43 7.42
CA ALA A 382 18.31 18.66 8.04
C ALA A 382 18.38 17.22 7.51
N ALA A 383 17.24 16.61 7.14
CA ALA A 383 17.21 15.26 6.59
C ALA A 383 17.89 15.16 5.21
N ALA A 384 17.82 16.19 4.36
CA ALA A 384 18.47 16.18 3.04
C ALA A 384 19.99 16.03 3.13
N ALA A 385 20.62 16.56 4.19
CA ALA A 385 22.06 16.38 4.44
C ALA A 385 22.47 14.93 4.74
N LEU A 386 21.51 14.03 4.99
CA LEU A 386 21.74 12.62 5.27
C LEU A 386 21.55 11.73 4.03
N LEU A 387 21.14 12.30 2.89
CA LEU A 387 21.01 11.56 1.65
C LEU A 387 22.37 10.99 1.21
N PRO A 388 22.45 9.71 0.85
CA PRO A 388 23.64 9.15 0.23
C PRO A 388 24.04 9.93 -1.04
N PRO A 389 25.34 10.02 -1.38
CA PRO A 389 25.78 10.63 -2.63
C PRO A 389 25.27 9.83 -3.83
N LEU A 390 24.89 10.52 -4.91
CA LEU A 390 24.67 9.86 -6.20
C LEU A 390 26.02 9.42 -6.78
N ARG A 391 26.05 8.32 -7.56
CA ARG A 391 27.28 7.96 -8.26
C ARG A 391 27.58 9.02 -9.33
N ALA A 392 28.86 9.21 -9.64
CA ALA A 392 29.27 10.18 -10.66
C ALA A 392 28.63 9.92 -12.04
N ALA A 393 28.32 8.66 -12.36
CA ALA A 393 27.65 8.27 -13.59
C ALA A 393 26.13 8.53 -13.61
N GLU A 394 25.54 8.88 -12.46
CA GLU A 394 24.09 9.11 -12.27
C GLU A 394 23.81 10.61 -12.04
N ALA A 395 24.79 11.38 -11.57
CA ALA A 395 24.62 12.80 -11.30
C ALA A 395 24.42 13.63 -12.59
N GLY A 396 23.44 14.53 -12.57
CA GLY A 396 23.13 15.42 -13.71
C GLY A 396 22.34 14.77 -14.84
N ILE A 397 21.86 13.53 -14.65
CA ILE A 397 20.99 12.81 -15.58
C ILE A 397 19.54 12.98 -15.15
N ASP A 398 18.64 13.22 -16.11
CA ASP A 398 17.20 13.19 -15.86
C ASP A 398 16.68 11.75 -15.94
N HIS A 399 16.39 11.18 -14.78
CA HIS A 399 15.87 9.83 -14.63
C HIS A 399 14.34 9.71 -14.82
N LYS A 400 13.65 10.81 -15.16
CA LYS A 400 12.21 10.86 -15.44
C LYS A 400 11.35 10.35 -14.28
N VAL A 401 11.69 10.79 -13.07
CA VAL A 401 11.00 10.41 -11.83
C VAL A 401 10.09 11.56 -11.40
N THR A 402 8.78 11.37 -11.42
CA THR A 402 7.83 12.47 -11.17
C THR A 402 7.20 12.42 -9.78
N ASN A 403 7.20 11.26 -9.12
CA ASN A 403 6.45 11.09 -7.87
C ASN A 403 7.11 10.16 -6.85
N THR A 404 6.74 10.32 -5.57
CA THR A 404 7.23 9.53 -4.44
C THR A 404 6.21 9.53 -3.30
N ALA A 405 6.24 8.46 -2.51
CA ALA A 405 5.45 8.33 -1.29
C ALA A 405 6.31 7.75 -0.16
N VAL A 406 6.05 8.19 1.07
CA VAL A 406 6.77 7.78 2.27
C VAL A 406 5.80 7.59 3.42
N THR A 407 5.96 6.51 4.17
CA THR A 407 5.23 6.23 5.43
C THR A 407 6.21 5.96 6.55
N VAL A 408 5.96 6.52 7.72
CA VAL A 408 6.79 6.31 8.92
C VAL A 408 5.89 5.86 10.07
N LEU A 409 6.16 4.69 10.65
CA LEU A 409 5.32 4.04 11.64
C LEU A 409 6.13 3.57 12.86
N ASP A 410 5.60 3.72 14.07
CA ASP A 410 6.13 3.04 15.26
C ASP A 410 5.52 1.63 15.35
N PRO A 411 6.30 0.56 15.12
CA PRO A 411 5.78 -0.81 15.06
C PRO A 411 5.25 -1.33 16.40
N ARG A 412 5.64 -0.72 17.53
CA ARG A 412 5.22 -1.14 18.88
C ARG A 412 3.81 -0.64 19.23
N SER A 413 3.39 0.44 18.60
CA SER A 413 2.08 1.07 18.82
C SER A 413 1.18 1.11 17.58
N GLY A 414 1.71 0.87 16.40
CA GLY A 414 0.99 1.06 15.15
C GLY A 414 0.76 2.53 14.80
N GLN A 415 1.33 3.50 15.55
CA GLN A 415 1.15 4.92 15.26
C GLN A 415 1.83 5.32 13.97
N LEU A 416 1.07 5.91 13.04
CA LEU A 416 1.59 6.51 11.83
C LEU A 416 2.12 7.92 12.17
N LEU A 417 3.43 8.10 12.15
CA LEU A 417 4.11 9.33 12.57
C LEU A 417 4.25 10.34 11.43
N ALA A 418 4.37 9.87 10.18
CA ALA A 418 4.43 10.70 8.98
C ALA A 418 3.89 9.95 7.76
N MET A 419 3.29 10.69 6.83
CA MET A 419 2.81 10.19 5.54
C MET A 419 2.93 11.25 4.45
N VAL A 420 3.66 10.93 3.39
CA VAL A 420 3.74 11.69 2.14
C VAL A 420 3.17 10.78 1.05
N GLY A 421 2.13 11.23 0.36
CA GLY A 421 1.45 10.48 -0.69
C GLY A 421 1.87 10.88 -2.11
N SER A 422 2.57 12.00 -2.27
CA SER A 422 3.09 12.47 -3.56
C SER A 422 4.25 13.44 -3.37
N TYR A 423 5.01 13.71 -4.44
CA TYR A 423 6.06 14.71 -4.48
C TYR A 423 5.51 16.09 -4.08
N ASP A 424 4.42 16.54 -4.68
CA ASP A 424 3.77 17.81 -4.35
C ASP A 424 2.27 17.69 -4.48
N TYR A 425 1.55 17.87 -3.37
CA TYR A 425 0.10 17.74 -3.32
C TYR A 425 -0.62 18.75 -4.24
N TRP A 426 -0.04 19.92 -4.44
CA TRP A 426 -0.67 21.02 -5.18
C TRP A 426 -0.32 21.01 -6.67
N ARG A 427 0.50 20.06 -7.12
CA ARG A 427 0.91 19.92 -8.52
C ARG A 427 -0.01 18.96 -9.26
N ASP A 428 -0.97 19.50 -10.00
CA ASP A 428 -1.95 18.70 -10.75
C ASP A 428 -1.31 17.88 -11.88
N GLU A 429 -0.18 18.32 -12.46
CA GLU A 429 0.54 17.64 -13.56
C GLU A 429 1.05 16.23 -13.21
N ILE A 430 1.24 15.94 -11.93
CA ILE A 430 1.72 14.64 -11.43
C ILE A 430 0.63 13.88 -10.65
N ASP A 431 -0.63 14.32 -10.76
CA ASP A 431 -1.74 13.90 -9.91
C ASP A 431 -1.42 14.05 -8.42
N GLY A 432 -0.86 15.20 -8.02
CA GLY A 432 -0.36 15.46 -6.67
C GLY A 432 -1.35 15.15 -5.54
N ARG A 433 -2.65 15.31 -5.79
CA ARG A 433 -3.72 15.05 -4.81
C ARG A 433 -4.02 13.56 -4.61
N PHE A 434 -3.55 12.70 -5.51
CA PHE A 434 -3.67 11.26 -5.40
C PHE A 434 -2.69 10.74 -4.34
N ASN A 435 -3.21 10.07 -3.31
CA ASN A 435 -2.38 9.58 -2.21
C ASN A 435 -1.83 8.20 -2.54
N VAL A 436 -0.64 8.14 -3.15
CA VAL A 436 -0.02 6.88 -3.54
C VAL A 436 0.27 5.98 -2.32
N ALA A 437 0.41 6.55 -1.13
CA ALA A 437 0.70 5.76 0.08
C ALA A 437 -0.43 4.77 0.45
N VAL A 438 -1.67 5.08 0.08
CA VAL A 438 -2.86 4.27 0.46
C VAL A 438 -3.75 3.90 -0.73
N ASP A 439 -3.94 4.81 -1.69
CA ASP A 439 -4.83 4.61 -2.83
C ASP A 439 -4.08 4.14 -4.09
N GLY A 440 -2.78 4.44 -4.18
CA GLY A 440 -1.92 4.05 -5.29
C GLY A 440 -1.43 2.62 -5.16
N LEU A 441 -2.28 1.66 -5.50
CA LEU A 441 -1.86 0.25 -5.59
C LEU A 441 -0.79 0.10 -6.67
N ARG A 442 0.31 -0.54 -6.31
CA ARG A 442 1.51 -0.68 -7.16
C ARG A 442 2.18 -2.02 -6.93
N GLN A 443 2.89 -2.52 -7.93
CA GLN A 443 3.63 -3.76 -7.82
C GLN A 443 4.84 -3.56 -6.88
N PRO A 444 4.94 -4.29 -5.76
CA PRO A 444 6.01 -4.10 -4.76
C PRO A 444 7.36 -4.65 -5.20
N GLY A 445 7.41 -5.33 -6.36
CA GLY A 445 8.59 -6.04 -6.82
C GLY A 445 9.10 -7.05 -5.79
N SER A 446 10.43 -7.16 -5.69
CA SER A 446 11.11 -8.03 -4.71
C SER A 446 10.86 -7.69 -3.23
N ALA A 447 10.17 -6.58 -2.90
CA ALA A 447 9.78 -6.30 -1.51
C ALA A 447 8.69 -7.27 -1.00
N PHE A 448 8.11 -8.10 -1.88
CA PHE A 448 7.17 -9.16 -1.47
C PHE A 448 7.86 -10.46 -1.02
N LYS A 449 9.14 -10.68 -1.36
CA LYS A 449 9.86 -11.93 -1.05
C LYS A 449 9.83 -12.35 0.43
N PRO A 450 9.92 -11.45 1.42
CA PRO A 450 9.89 -11.86 2.82
C PRO A 450 8.65 -12.68 3.22
N PHE A 451 7.49 -12.46 2.59
CA PHE A 451 6.29 -13.27 2.85
C PHE A 451 6.44 -14.71 2.35
N THR A 452 7.07 -14.89 1.19
CA THR A 452 7.40 -16.22 0.64
C THR A 452 8.36 -16.97 1.55
N TYR A 453 9.44 -16.32 1.98
CA TYR A 453 10.45 -16.95 2.83
C TYR A 453 9.94 -17.21 4.25
N LEU A 454 9.12 -16.31 4.79
CA LEU A 454 8.47 -16.55 6.08
C LEU A 454 7.55 -17.78 6.02
N THR A 455 6.81 -17.92 4.92
CA THR A 455 5.95 -19.10 4.71
C THR A 455 6.81 -20.36 4.63
N ALA A 456 7.98 -20.31 3.98
CA ALA A 456 8.92 -21.43 3.98
C ALA A 456 9.41 -21.78 5.39
N PHE A 457 9.81 -20.78 6.17
CA PHE A 457 10.27 -21.00 7.55
C PHE A 457 9.17 -21.59 8.43
N SER A 458 7.91 -21.18 8.24
CA SER A 458 6.77 -21.77 8.95
C SER A 458 6.52 -23.24 8.60
N GLN A 459 7.04 -23.73 7.48
CA GLN A 459 6.92 -25.11 7.01
C GLN A 459 8.18 -25.95 7.30
N GLY A 460 9.12 -25.44 8.09
CA GLY A 460 10.31 -26.18 8.54
C GLY A 460 11.56 -25.97 7.67
N TYR A 461 11.50 -25.16 6.62
CA TYR A 461 12.70 -24.69 5.94
C TYR A 461 13.47 -23.71 6.83
N THR A 462 14.76 -23.53 6.60
CA THR A 462 15.63 -22.72 7.47
C THR A 462 16.46 -21.74 6.63
N PRO A 463 17.04 -20.69 7.23
CA PRO A 463 17.94 -19.81 6.48
C PRO A 463 19.16 -20.55 5.89
N ALA A 464 19.54 -21.70 6.46
CA ALA A 464 20.59 -22.59 5.95
C ALA A 464 20.17 -23.39 4.71
N THR A 465 18.87 -23.63 4.48
CA THR A 465 18.41 -24.53 3.42
C THR A 465 18.99 -24.11 2.07
N MET A 466 19.61 -25.08 1.37
CA MET A 466 20.14 -24.88 0.03
C MET A 466 19.02 -24.69 -1.00
N VAL A 467 19.21 -23.75 -1.90
CA VAL A 467 18.37 -23.46 -3.07
C VAL A 467 19.27 -23.18 -4.27
N LEU A 468 18.83 -23.54 -5.48
CA LEU A 468 19.64 -23.38 -6.67
C LEU A 468 19.27 -22.10 -7.42
N ASP A 469 20.27 -21.25 -7.64
CA ASP A 469 20.18 -20.09 -8.52
C ASP A 469 20.79 -20.42 -9.89
N VAL A 470 20.11 -21.32 -10.62
CA VAL A 470 20.46 -21.81 -11.95
C VAL A 470 19.26 -21.67 -12.88
N ARG A 471 19.48 -21.74 -14.20
CA ARG A 471 18.40 -21.64 -15.18
C ARG A 471 17.32 -22.69 -14.92
N THR A 472 16.13 -22.22 -14.51
CA THR A 472 15.03 -23.10 -14.08
C THR A 472 13.76 -22.77 -14.86
N ALA A 473 13.10 -23.79 -15.40
CA ALA A 473 11.79 -23.68 -16.04
C ALA A 473 10.72 -24.22 -15.11
N PHE A 474 9.78 -23.38 -14.71
CA PHE A 474 8.67 -23.73 -13.83
C PHE A 474 7.44 -24.06 -14.67
N ASP A 475 6.87 -25.25 -14.46
CA ASP A 475 5.62 -25.64 -15.10
C ASP A 475 4.45 -24.86 -14.50
N THR A 476 3.71 -24.16 -15.36
CA THR A 476 2.51 -23.39 -15.01
C THR A 476 1.27 -23.85 -15.80
N GLY A 477 1.30 -25.06 -16.38
CA GLY A 477 0.20 -25.60 -17.19
C GLY A 477 0.09 -25.00 -18.59
N GLY A 478 1.19 -24.45 -19.11
CA GLY A 478 1.28 -23.73 -20.39
C GLY A 478 2.74 -23.53 -20.82
N VAL A 479 3.07 -22.36 -21.40
CA VAL A 479 4.47 -22.00 -21.67
C VAL A 479 5.22 -21.94 -20.32
N PRO A 480 6.30 -22.72 -20.13
CA PRO A 480 7.02 -22.73 -18.86
C PRO A 480 7.50 -21.34 -18.48
N TYR A 481 7.32 -20.97 -17.21
CA TYR A 481 7.82 -19.72 -16.67
C TYR A 481 9.31 -19.85 -16.37
N VAL A 482 10.15 -19.06 -17.05
CA VAL A 482 11.61 -19.05 -16.86
C VAL A 482 12.04 -17.67 -16.37
N PRO A 483 12.18 -17.45 -15.05
CA PRO A 483 12.63 -16.16 -14.51
C PRO A 483 14.14 -15.97 -14.69
N ASP A 484 14.55 -14.71 -14.81
CA ASP A 484 15.96 -14.29 -14.75
C ASP A 484 16.23 -13.46 -13.48
N ASN A 485 17.48 -13.50 -13.02
CA ASN A 485 17.96 -12.54 -12.02
C ASN A 485 18.10 -11.14 -12.60
N TYR A 486 18.05 -10.13 -11.73
CA TYR A 486 18.18 -8.73 -12.11
C TYR A 486 19.50 -8.44 -12.84
N ASP A 487 20.60 -9.07 -12.41
CA ASP A 487 21.93 -8.94 -13.01
C ASP A 487 22.17 -9.86 -14.22
N ARG A 488 21.16 -10.67 -14.59
CA ARG A 488 21.19 -11.66 -15.67
C ARG A 488 22.29 -12.73 -15.51
N LYS A 489 22.67 -13.03 -14.27
CA LYS A 489 23.64 -14.09 -13.96
C LYS A 489 23.01 -15.17 -13.10
N PHE A 490 23.61 -16.36 -13.11
CA PHE A 490 23.27 -17.48 -12.25
C PHE A 490 24.36 -17.63 -11.18
N HIS A 491 23.98 -17.68 -9.91
CA HIS A 491 24.90 -17.75 -8.78
C HIS A 491 25.05 -19.17 -8.21
N GLY A 492 24.46 -20.18 -8.84
CA GLY A 492 24.60 -21.58 -8.44
C GLY A 492 23.94 -21.88 -7.10
N PRO A 493 24.49 -22.79 -6.27
CA PRO A 493 23.89 -23.14 -4.99
C PRO A 493 24.02 -21.99 -3.97
N GLN A 494 22.89 -21.59 -3.40
CA GLN A 494 22.77 -20.52 -2.40
C GLN A 494 22.05 -21.06 -1.15
N SER A 495 22.27 -20.44 0.00
CA SER A 495 21.38 -20.63 1.15
C SER A 495 20.16 -19.70 1.04
N LEU A 496 19.04 -20.02 1.70
CA LEU A 496 17.88 -19.12 1.74
C LEU A 496 18.24 -17.74 2.32
N ARG A 497 19.18 -17.66 3.28
CA ARG A 497 19.76 -16.39 3.76
C ARG A 497 20.36 -15.60 2.61
N SER A 498 21.33 -16.17 1.90
CA SER A 498 22.04 -15.49 0.81
C SER A 498 21.09 -15.08 -0.31
N ALA A 499 20.13 -15.95 -0.65
CA ALA A 499 19.16 -15.69 -1.71
C ALA A 499 18.20 -14.54 -1.37
N LEU A 500 17.65 -14.50 -0.15
CA LEU A 500 16.76 -13.42 0.28
C LEU A 500 17.52 -12.11 0.47
N ALA A 501 18.69 -12.16 1.11
CA ALA A 501 19.56 -11.01 1.34
C ALA A 501 19.94 -10.33 0.02
N ASN A 502 20.45 -11.08 -0.96
CA ASN A 502 20.81 -10.56 -2.28
C ASN A 502 19.62 -10.39 -3.24
N SER A 503 18.42 -10.77 -2.80
CA SER A 503 17.19 -10.62 -3.56
C SER A 503 17.21 -11.35 -4.92
N TYR A 504 17.80 -12.53 -4.99
CA TYR A 504 17.80 -13.35 -6.21
C TYR A 504 16.38 -13.81 -6.58
N ASN A 505 16.06 -13.78 -7.88
CA ASN A 505 14.71 -14.02 -8.38
C ASN A 505 14.41 -15.50 -8.49
N ILE A 506 15.33 -16.28 -9.06
CA ILE A 506 15.09 -17.69 -9.35
C ILE A 506 14.90 -18.50 -8.06
N PRO A 507 15.75 -18.36 -7.02
CA PRO A 507 15.50 -18.97 -5.72
C PRO A 507 14.16 -18.58 -5.10
N ALA A 508 13.74 -17.31 -5.22
CA ALA A 508 12.46 -16.87 -4.64
C ALA A 508 11.27 -17.55 -5.33
N VAL A 509 11.31 -17.69 -6.65
CA VAL A 509 10.30 -18.42 -7.44
C VAL A 509 10.32 -19.91 -7.09
N GLN A 510 11.50 -20.49 -6.90
CA GLN A 510 11.64 -21.88 -6.46
C GLN A 510 11.03 -22.10 -5.07
N VAL A 511 11.34 -21.24 -4.09
CA VAL A 511 10.74 -21.30 -2.75
C VAL A 511 9.23 -21.11 -2.82
N MET A 512 8.72 -20.18 -3.64
CA MET A 512 7.28 -19.99 -3.87
C MET A 512 6.61 -21.27 -4.39
N SER A 513 7.29 -22.02 -5.27
CA SER A 513 6.79 -23.29 -5.78
C SER A 513 6.71 -24.38 -4.71
N TRP A 514 7.65 -24.39 -3.75
CA TRP A 514 7.67 -25.36 -2.64
C TRP A 514 6.53 -25.10 -1.65
N VAL A 515 6.33 -23.83 -1.28
CA VAL A 515 5.43 -23.47 -0.18
C VAL A 515 4.00 -23.24 -0.62
N GLY A 516 3.77 -23.01 -1.92
CA GLY A 516 2.47 -22.77 -2.53
C GLY A 516 1.99 -21.32 -2.41
N VAL A 517 1.55 -20.75 -3.55
CA VAL A 517 1.11 -19.34 -3.69
C VAL A 517 0.03 -18.96 -2.68
N GLN A 518 -0.96 -19.83 -2.47
CA GLN A 518 -2.09 -19.56 -1.56
C GLN A 518 -1.68 -19.50 -0.09
N ASN A 519 -0.64 -20.23 0.32
CA ASN A 519 -0.10 -20.13 1.68
C ASN A 519 0.57 -18.76 1.88
N VAL A 520 1.31 -18.28 0.86
CA VAL A 520 1.97 -16.98 0.91
C VAL A 520 0.98 -15.83 0.93
N VAL A 521 -0.10 -15.90 0.14
CA VAL A 521 -1.18 -14.89 0.14
C VAL A 521 -1.83 -14.81 1.53
N ARG A 522 -2.16 -15.96 2.15
CA ARG A 522 -2.68 -15.99 3.53
C ARG A 522 -1.71 -15.38 4.53
N ALA A 523 -0.42 -15.70 4.44
CA ALA A 523 0.59 -15.12 5.32
C ALA A 523 0.68 -13.58 5.15
N ALA A 524 0.65 -13.09 3.91
CA ALA A 524 0.65 -11.66 3.59
C ALA A 524 -0.59 -10.95 4.17
N HIS A 525 -1.78 -11.52 4.00
CA HIS A 525 -3.04 -10.98 4.53
C HIS A 525 -3.05 -10.91 6.06
N LEU A 526 -2.60 -11.98 6.73
CA LEU A 526 -2.49 -12.03 8.19
C LEU A 526 -1.51 -11.00 8.73
N LEU A 527 -0.38 -10.79 8.04
CA LEU A 527 0.65 -9.84 8.44
C LEU A 527 0.26 -8.38 8.26
N GLY A 528 -0.70 -8.06 7.39
CA GLY A 528 -1.13 -6.67 7.22
C GLY A 528 -1.47 -6.24 5.81
N ILE A 529 -1.35 -7.09 4.80
CA ILE A 529 -1.66 -6.71 3.42
C ILE A 529 -3.15 -6.94 3.13
N ASN A 530 -3.95 -5.89 3.11
CA ASN A 530 -5.38 -5.94 2.82
C ASN A 530 -5.71 -5.68 1.35
N THR A 531 -4.86 -4.94 0.65
CA THR A 531 -5.11 -4.49 -0.73
C THR A 531 -4.85 -5.56 -1.79
N LEU A 532 -4.02 -6.57 -1.49
CA LEU A 532 -3.77 -7.67 -2.41
C LEU A 532 -5.02 -8.53 -2.55
N GLN A 533 -5.66 -8.50 -3.72
CA GLN A 533 -6.90 -9.24 -3.96
C GLN A 533 -6.63 -10.70 -4.37
N ASP A 534 -7.55 -11.61 -4.03
CA ASP A 534 -7.41 -13.04 -4.36
C ASP A 534 -7.30 -13.30 -5.87
N GLU A 535 -7.96 -12.47 -6.69
CA GLU A 535 -7.87 -12.52 -8.16
C GLU A 535 -6.45 -12.24 -8.66
N GLN A 536 -5.69 -11.39 -7.94
CA GLN A 536 -4.28 -11.10 -8.25
C GLN A 536 -3.34 -12.24 -7.84
N ALA A 537 -3.78 -13.18 -6.99
CA ALA A 537 -3.06 -14.43 -6.74
C ALA A 537 -2.99 -15.32 -8.00
N GLY A 538 -3.80 -15.02 -9.03
CA GLY A 538 -3.70 -15.61 -10.37
C GLY A 538 -2.37 -15.32 -11.09
N ALA A 539 -1.55 -14.37 -10.60
CA ALA A 539 -0.17 -14.18 -11.07
C ALA A 539 0.75 -15.39 -10.83
N GLY A 540 0.30 -16.38 -10.05
CA GLY A 540 1.02 -17.63 -9.83
C GLY A 540 2.36 -17.40 -9.15
N LEU A 541 3.40 -18.07 -9.65
CA LEU A 541 4.73 -18.01 -9.05
C LEU A 541 5.38 -16.62 -9.16
N ALA A 542 4.97 -15.79 -10.12
CA ALA A 542 5.49 -14.43 -10.30
C ALA A 542 5.09 -13.48 -9.16
N LEU A 543 4.11 -13.85 -8.31
CA LEU A 543 3.69 -13.04 -7.16
C LEU A 543 4.87 -12.78 -6.19
N THR A 544 5.79 -13.73 -6.00
CA THR A 544 6.97 -13.52 -5.14
C THR A 544 7.89 -12.40 -5.64
N LEU A 545 7.82 -12.11 -6.94
CA LEU A 545 8.56 -11.03 -7.59
C LEU A 545 7.72 -9.74 -7.70
N GLY A 546 6.56 -9.69 -7.04
CA GLY A 546 5.69 -8.51 -6.99
C GLY A 546 4.64 -8.44 -8.09
N GLY A 547 4.23 -9.58 -8.68
CA GLY A 547 3.20 -9.62 -9.73
C GLY A 547 1.77 -9.22 -9.29
N GLY A 548 1.56 -8.88 -8.02
CA GLY A 548 0.30 -8.34 -7.48
C GLY A 548 0.49 -6.96 -6.88
N GLU A 549 -0.55 -6.12 -6.90
CA GLU A 549 -0.46 -4.73 -6.46
C GLU A 549 -0.83 -4.57 -4.99
N VAL A 550 -0.09 -3.71 -4.28
CA VAL A 550 -0.32 -3.42 -2.86
C VAL A 550 -0.19 -1.92 -2.58
N SER A 551 -0.78 -1.43 -1.50
CA SER A 551 -0.50 -0.08 -1.00
C SER A 551 0.83 -0.05 -0.23
N LEU A 552 1.48 1.11 -0.23
CA LEU A 552 2.70 1.33 0.56
C LEU A 552 2.44 1.19 2.06
N LEU A 553 1.31 1.70 2.55
CA LEU A 553 0.95 1.60 3.96
C LEU A 553 0.79 0.14 4.41
N ASP A 554 0.11 -0.69 3.61
CA ASP A 554 -0.07 -2.12 3.92
C ASP A 554 1.27 -2.85 4.03
N LEU A 555 2.15 -2.61 3.05
CA LEU A 555 3.48 -3.24 3.04
C LEU A 555 4.33 -2.75 4.23
N THR A 556 4.30 -1.46 4.53
CA THR A 556 5.03 -0.88 5.67
C THR A 556 4.52 -1.42 7.00
N TYR A 557 3.20 -1.54 7.15
CA TYR A 557 2.58 -2.06 8.36
C TYR A 557 2.89 -3.54 8.56
N ALA A 558 2.87 -4.34 7.49
CA ALA A 558 3.27 -5.75 7.53
C ALA A 558 4.73 -5.94 7.95
N TYR A 559 5.64 -5.09 7.46
CA TYR A 559 7.03 -5.06 7.92
C TYR A 559 7.14 -4.59 9.38
N GLY A 560 6.23 -3.73 9.84
CA GLY A 560 6.10 -3.35 11.24
C GLY A 560 5.80 -4.53 12.16
N VAL A 561 5.02 -5.52 11.70
CA VAL A 561 4.78 -6.76 12.46
C VAL A 561 6.07 -7.57 12.64
N LEU A 562 6.89 -7.69 11.59
CA LEU A 562 8.20 -8.33 11.67
C LEU A 562 9.13 -7.55 12.61
N ALA A 563 9.14 -6.22 12.51
CA ALA A 563 9.91 -5.32 13.36
C ALA A 563 9.58 -5.50 14.85
N ASN A 564 8.32 -5.80 15.17
CA ASN A 564 7.81 -5.99 16.53
C ASN A 564 7.71 -7.48 16.92
N GLY A 565 8.63 -8.32 16.42
CA GLY A 565 8.75 -9.72 16.84
C GLY A 565 7.52 -10.58 16.52
N GLY A 566 6.82 -10.28 15.43
CA GLY A 566 5.62 -11.00 15.00
C GLY A 566 4.32 -10.49 15.64
N THR A 567 4.37 -9.42 16.41
CA THR A 567 3.19 -8.81 17.07
C THR A 567 2.70 -7.59 16.30
N MET A 568 1.44 -7.62 15.87
CA MET A 568 0.78 -6.47 15.26
C MET A 568 0.26 -5.52 16.34
N ALA A 569 0.48 -4.22 16.17
CA ALA A 569 0.00 -3.19 17.08
C ALA A 569 -0.86 -2.17 16.32
N GLY A 570 -1.99 -1.76 16.89
CA GLY A 570 -2.90 -0.82 16.24
C GLY A 570 -4.22 -0.64 16.99
N TYR A 571 -5.26 -0.18 16.29
CA TYR A 571 -6.64 -0.19 16.81
C TYR A 571 -7.48 -1.25 16.11
N ARG A 572 -8.52 -1.74 16.78
CA ARG A 572 -9.38 -2.82 16.27
C ARG A 572 -10.20 -2.37 15.06
N ILE A 573 -10.16 -3.15 14.00
CA ILE A 573 -11.09 -2.98 12.87
C ILE A 573 -12.51 -3.32 13.34
N PRO A 574 -13.52 -2.48 13.07
CA PRO A 574 -14.92 -2.78 13.40
C PRO A 574 -15.35 -4.15 12.87
N ALA A 575 -16.10 -4.91 13.67
CA ALA A 575 -16.47 -6.29 13.32
C ALA A 575 -17.18 -6.42 11.95
N ALA A 576 -17.92 -5.40 11.53
CA ALA A 576 -18.59 -5.35 10.22
C ALA A 576 -17.63 -5.23 9.02
N GLN A 577 -16.39 -4.80 9.25
CA GLN A 577 -15.36 -4.57 8.24
C GLN A 577 -14.24 -5.62 8.28
N GLN A 578 -14.22 -6.47 9.31
CA GLN A 578 -13.25 -7.54 9.41
C GLN A 578 -13.46 -8.57 8.29
N ARG A 579 -12.39 -8.88 7.56
CA ARG A 579 -12.35 -9.95 6.57
C ARG A 579 -11.67 -11.17 7.18
N ALA A 580 -12.27 -12.35 7.02
CA ALA A 580 -11.67 -13.58 7.53
C ALA A 580 -10.32 -13.85 6.84
N GLY A 581 -9.27 -14.13 7.63
CA GLY A 581 -7.92 -14.37 7.12
C GLY A 581 -7.07 -13.11 6.90
N PHE A 582 -7.62 -11.92 7.13
CA PHE A 582 -6.91 -10.64 7.04
C PHE A 582 -6.52 -10.09 8.42
N ARG A 583 -5.75 -9.01 8.43
CA ARG A 583 -5.39 -8.29 9.65
C ARG A 583 -6.62 -7.86 10.43
N THR A 584 -6.49 -7.82 11.75
CA THR A 584 -7.58 -7.45 12.68
C THR A 584 -7.39 -6.07 13.30
N LEU A 585 -6.20 -5.48 13.12
CA LEU A 585 -5.83 -4.16 13.61
C LEU A 585 -5.38 -3.26 12.47
N ASP A 586 -5.72 -1.99 12.54
CA ASP A 586 -5.26 -0.94 11.61
C ASP A 586 -4.26 0.02 12.29
N PRO A 587 -3.38 0.68 11.49
CA PRO A 587 -2.49 1.73 11.99
C PRO A 587 -3.24 2.88 12.66
N ILE A 588 -2.72 3.38 13.78
CA ILE A 588 -3.30 4.49 14.54
C ILE A 588 -2.88 5.82 13.91
N THR A 589 -3.83 6.54 13.32
CA THR A 589 -3.64 7.92 12.83
C THR A 589 -4.26 8.97 13.74
N ILE A 590 -5.23 8.58 14.56
CA ILE A 590 -5.96 9.42 15.51
C ILE A 590 -5.63 8.93 16.92
N LEU A 591 -5.13 9.81 17.78
CA LEU A 591 -4.83 9.47 19.17
C LEU A 591 -6.03 9.74 20.08
N ARG A 592 -6.79 10.82 19.82
CA ARG A 592 -7.84 11.26 20.72
C ARG A 592 -8.87 12.14 20.03
N VAL A 593 -10.15 11.99 20.39
CA VAL A 593 -11.26 12.83 19.90
C VAL A 593 -12.04 13.39 21.07
N GLU A 594 -12.11 14.72 21.15
CA GLU A 594 -12.82 15.46 22.19
C GLU A 594 -13.96 16.29 21.60
N ASP A 595 -15.04 16.45 22.36
CA ASP A 595 -16.12 17.37 22.04
C ASP A 595 -15.74 18.83 22.36
N ARG A 596 -16.66 19.76 22.06
CA ARG A 596 -16.47 21.20 22.32
C ARG A 596 -16.27 21.56 23.80
N LEU A 597 -16.65 20.68 24.73
CA LEU A 597 -16.52 20.88 26.17
C LEU A 597 -15.23 20.26 26.71
N GLY A 598 -14.43 19.60 25.86
CA GLY A 598 -13.21 18.90 26.23
C GLY A 598 -13.45 17.49 26.76
N ASN A 599 -14.68 16.95 26.65
CA ASN A 599 -14.94 15.57 27.03
C ASN A 599 -14.57 14.62 25.90
N LEU A 600 -14.10 13.42 26.23
CA LEU A 600 -13.92 12.36 25.24
C LEU A 600 -15.25 12.01 24.58
N VAL A 601 -15.27 12.03 23.25
CA VAL A 601 -16.39 11.47 22.47
C VAL A 601 -16.52 9.99 22.80
N GLN A 602 -17.74 9.50 23.04
CA GLN A 602 -18.01 8.11 23.37
C GLN A 602 -18.34 7.30 22.12
N ALA A 603 -18.30 5.96 22.23
CA ALA A 603 -18.65 5.02 21.15
C ALA A 603 -17.71 5.06 19.93
N CYS A 604 -16.43 5.37 20.13
CA CYS A 604 -15.41 5.13 19.11
C CYS A 604 -14.04 4.71 19.65
N GLY A 605 -13.92 4.40 20.95
CA GLY A 605 -12.69 3.85 21.51
C GLY A 605 -12.34 2.46 20.96
N ALA A 606 -11.24 1.89 21.42
CA ALA A 606 -10.62 0.69 20.83
C ALA A 606 -11.52 -0.58 20.84
N ASP A 607 -12.60 -0.60 21.62
CA ASP A 607 -13.61 -1.65 21.70
C ASP A 607 -14.94 -1.28 20.99
N GLY A 608 -15.02 -0.11 20.37
CA GLY A 608 -16.22 0.44 19.73
C GLY A 608 -17.27 1.00 20.70
N ALA A 609 -17.04 0.93 22.02
CA ALA A 609 -17.99 1.39 23.04
C ALA A 609 -17.40 2.47 23.97
N SER A 610 -16.11 2.38 24.24
CA SER A 610 -15.36 3.31 25.08
C SER A 610 -15.14 4.68 24.44
N GLY A 611 -14.59 5.60 25.22
CA GLY A 611 -14.19 6.93 24.75
C GLY A 611 -13.12 6.83 23.67
N CYS A 612 -13.16 7.76 22.71
CA CYS A 612 -12.25 7.88 21.57
C CYS A 612 -10.82 8.26 22.00
N ASP A 613 -10.13 7.33 22.64
CA ASP A 613 -8.73 7.42 23.07
C ASP A 613 -7.97 6.18 22.59
N PHE A 614 -7.03 6.41 21.67
CA PHE A 614 -6.19 5.39 21.04
C PHE A 614 -4.72 5.58 21.42
N THR A 615 -4.44 6.28 22.53
CA THR A 615 -3.07 6.44 23.02
C THR A 615 -2.45 5.12 23.48
N GLN A 616 -3.28 4.16 23.89
CA GLN A 616 -2.88 2.80 24.22
C GLN A 616 -3.21 1.86 23.04
N PRO A 617 -2.19 1.25 22.41
CA PRO A 617 -2.42 0.36 21.28
C PRO A 617 -2.98 -0.99 21.74
N GLN A 618 -3.81 -1.61 20.90
CA GLN A 618 -4.06 -3.04 20.99
C GLN A 618 -2.91 -3.80 20.34
N GLN A 619 -2.64 -5.00 20.83
CA GLN A 619 -1.63 -5.88 20.29
C GLN A 619 -2.22 -7.25 19.99
N SER A 620 -1.79 -7.84 18.89
CA SER A 620 -2.20 -9.16 18.43
C SER A 620 -0.98 -9.95 17.95
N PRO A 621 -0.60 -11.06 18.59
CA PRO A 621 0.42 -11.96 18.05
C PRO A 621 -0.06 -12.56 16.73
N VAL A 622 0.69 -12.36 15.65
CA VAL A 622 0.34 -12.84 14.30
C VAL A 622 1.28 -13.96 13.86
N VAL A 623 2.57 -13.79 14.14
CA VAL A 623 3.64 -14.73 13.79
C VAL A 623 4.43 -15.02 15.06
N SER A 624 4.99 -16.21 15.19
CA SER A 624 5.82 -16.53 16.34
C SER A 624 7.09 -15.66 16.37
N PRO A 625 7.61 -15.31 17.55
CA PRO A 625 8.82 -14.51 17.67
C PRO A 625 10.01 -15.12 16.93
N GLU A 626 10.13 -16.46 16.92
CA GLU A 626 11.22 -17.18 16.28
C GLU A 626 11.19 -17.02 14.76
N LEU A 627 10.01 -17.16 14.13
CA LEU A 627 9.85 -16.99 12.68
C LEU A 627 10.07 -15.54 12.25
N ALA A 628 9.55 -14.58 13.02
CA ALA A 628 9.81 -13.16 12.77
C ALA A 628 11.32 -12.86 12.88
N TYR A 629 11.97 -13.42 13.91
CA TYR A 629 13.41 -13.26 14.14
C TYR A 629 14.25 -13.84 13.00
N LEU A 630 13.91 -15.02 12.44
CA LEU A 630 14.63 -15.55 11.27
C LEU A 630 14.62 -14.59 10.07
N ILE A 631 13.46 -14.00 9.74
CA ILE A 631 13.36 -13.03 8.65
C ILE A 631 14.15 -11.76 8.97
N THR A 632 14.00 -11.24 10.18
CA THR A 632 14.71 -10.03 10.62
C THR A 632 16.22 -10.22 10.65
N ASP A 633 16.71 -11.37 11.10
CA ASP A 633 18.13 -11.70 11.12
C ASP A 633 18.70 -11.76 9.69
N VAL A 634 18.00 -12.42 8.75
CA VAL A 634 18.40 -12.43 7.34
C VAL A 634 18.38 -11.03 6.71
N LEU A 635 17.33 -10.24 6.96
CA LEU A 635 17.17 -8.91 6.37
C LEU A 635 18.03 -7.83 7.03
N SER A 636 18.59 -8.09 8.22
CA SER A 636 19.51 -7.18 8.91
C SER A 636 20.98 -7.53 8.69
N ASP A 637 21.28 -8.71 8.15
CA ASP A 637 22.63 -9.14 7.81
C ASP A 637 23.23 -8.31 6.67
N GLU A 638 24.19 -7.44 7.02
CA GLU A 638 24.91 -6.61 6.06
C GLU A 638 25.85 -7.45 5.19
N GLN A 639 26.52 -8.46 5.77
CA GLN A 639 27.49 -9.29 5.06
C GLN A 639 26.81 -10.16 4.00
N ALA A 640 25.65 -10.71 4.32
CA ALA A 640 24.87 -11.51 3.36
C ALA A 640 24.44 -10.69 2.14
N ARG A 641 24.34 -9.36 2.23
CA ARG A 641 23.88 -8.46 1.16
C ARG A 641 24.99 -7.91 0.26
N VAL A 642 26.26 -8.03 0.68
CA VAL A 642 27.41 -7.49 -0.06
C VAL A 642 27.47 -7.96 -1.52
N PRO A 643 27.22 -9.24 -1.87
CA PRO A 643 27.34 -9.70 -3.26
C PRO A 643 26.49 -8.91 -4.28
N ALA A 644 25.25 -8.56 -3.94
CA ALA A 644 24.37 -7.81 -4.83
C ALA A 644 24.45 -6.29 -4.65
N PHE A 645 24.66 -5.80 -3.43
CA PHE A 645 24.51 -4.37 -3.11
C PHE A 645 25.86 -3.64 -2.90
N GLY A 646 26.96 -4.37 -2.75
CA GLY A 646 28.25 -3.82 -2.35
C GLY A 646 28.30 -3.37 -0.89
N THR A 647 29.46 -2.87 -0.47
CA THR A 647 29.68 -2.33 0.88
C THR A 647 29.34 -0.85 0.95
N GLY A 648 28.83 -0.37 2.09
CA GLY A 648 28.50 1.05 2.26
C GLY A 648 27.31 1.47 1.41
N ASN A 649 26.29 0.60 1.31
CA ASN A 649 25.13 0.83 0.45
C ASN A 649 24.01 1.60 1.18
N ALA A 650 22.99 2.03 0.43
CA ALA A 650 21.89 2.86 0.96
C ALA A 650 21.01 2.17 2.01
N LEU A 651 21.13 0.85 2.21
CA LEU A 651 20.39 0.11 3.24
C LEU A 651 21.07 0.16 4.62
N GLU A 652 22.30 0.68 4.70
CA GLU A 652 23.08 0.77 5.93
C GLU A 652 22.89 2.15 6.60
N ILE A 653 22.32 2.17 7.81
CA ILE A 653 22.05 3.41 8.56
C ILE A 653 23.04 3.63 9.73
N GLY A 654 24.06 2.78 9.86
CA GLY A 654 25.07 2.83 10.92
C GLY A 654 24.58 2.30 12.28
N ARG A 655 23.56 1.46 12.28
CA ARG A 655 22.97 0.78 13.45
C ARG A 655 22.14 -0.42 12.99
N PRO A 656 21.82 -1.40 13.87
CA PRO A 656 21.01 -2.56 13.48
C PRO A 656 19.70 -2.13 12.82
N ALA A 657 19.51 -2.57 11.58
CA ALA A 657 18.31 -2.31 10.78
C ALA A 657 18.11 -3.42 9.74
N ALA A 658 16.87 -3.86 9.58
CA ALA A 658 16.46 -4.77 8.54
C ALA A 658 15.87 -3.97 7.37
N ALA A 659 16.17 -4.35 6.14
CA ALA A 659 15.61 -3.64 4.98
C ALA A 659 15.50 -4.55 3.75
N LYS A 660 14.48 -4.29 2.94
CA LYS A 660 14.24 -4.97 1.68
C LYS A 660 13.89 -3.97 0.58
N THR A 661 14.57 -4.10 -0.55
CA THR A 661 14.29 -3.37 -1.78
C THR A 661 13.29 -4.10 -2.67
N GLY A 662 12.57 -3.33 -3.48
CA GLY A 662 11.74 -3.82 -4.58
C GLY A 662 12.00 -2.99 -5.83
N THR A 663 12.01 -3.64 -6.99
CA THR A 663 12.12 -2.98 -8.29
C THR A 663 11.30 -3.79 -9.27
N THR A 664 10.40 -3.15 -9.99
CA THR A 664 9.57 -3.81 -11.01
C THR A 664 10.29 -3.83 -12.35
N ASN A 665 9.82 -4.69 -13.26
CA ASN A 665 10.31 -4.70 -14.63
C ASN A 665 10.12 -3.32 -15.26
N ASN A 666 11.04 -2.95 -16.17
CA ASN A 666 11.06 -1.64 -16.82
C ASN A 666 11.17 -0.43 -15.88
N TYR A 667 11.53 -0.61 -14.60
CA TYR A 667 11.71 0.49 -13.65
C TYR A 667 10.46 1.37 -13.49
N VAL A 668 9.27 0.76 -13.47
CA VAL A 668 8.01 1.49 -13.20
C VAL A 668 7.92 1.90 -11.73
N ASP A 669 8.33 1.00 -10.83
CA ASP A 669 8.27 1.19 -9.38
C ASP A 669 9.59 0.83 -8.70
N GLY A 670 10.05 1.73 -7.83
CA GLY A 670 11.16 1.52 -6.91
C GLY A 670 10.67 1.55 -5.47
N TRP A 671 11.00 0.51 -4.69
CA TRP A 671 10.58 0.36 -3.30
C TRP A 671 11.76 0.16 -2.37
N THR A 672 11.62 0.67 -1.15
CA THR A 672 12.43 0.22 0.00
C THR A 672 11.59 0.28 1.25
N ILE A 673 11.46 -0.87 1.91
CA ILE A 673 10.84 -0.98 3.23
C ILE A 673 11.89 -1.46 4.19
N GLY A 674 12.08 -0.75 5.29
CA GLY A 674 13.07 -1.12 6.28
C GLY A 674 12.71 -0.61 7.66
N TYR A 675 13.26 -1.28 8.66
CA TYR A 675 12.79 -1.15 10.03
C TYR A 675 13.90 -1.43 11.05
N THR A 676 13.69 -0.87 12.24
CA THR A 676 14.34 -1.18 13.51
C THR A 676 13.25 -1.69 14.47
N PRO A 677 13.58 -2.20 15.68
CA PRO A 677 12.55 -2.58 16.65
C PRO A 677 11.58 -1.44 17.04
N GLN A 678 11.96 -0.19 16.77
CA GLN A 678 11.26 1.01 17.24
C GLN A 678 10.70 1.88 16.12
N LEU A 679 10.96 1.56 14.85
CA LEU A 679 10.57 2.38 13.71
C LEU A 679 10.55 1.55 12.43
N ALA A 680 9.46 1.64 11.65
CA ALA A 680 9.35 1.08 10.30
C ALA A 680 9.07 2.20 9.30
N VAL A 681 9.82 2.21 8.19
CA VAL A 681 9.68 3.20 7.13
C VAL A 681 9.55 2.51 5.79
N GLY A 682 8.53 2.91 5.04
CA GLY A 682 8.36 2.51 3.65
C GLY A 682 8.51 3.69 2.71
N VAL A 683 9.17 3.46 1.58
CA VAL A 683 9.33 4.44 0.50
C VAL A 683 8.98 3.80 -0.84
N TRP A 684 8.19 4.52 -1.62
CA TRP A 684 7.95 4.27 -3.04
C TRP A 684 8.43 5.46 -3.88
N VAL A 685 8.99 5.17 -5.05
CA VAL A 685 9.39 6.13 -6.08
C VAL A 685 8.92 5.61 -7.43
N GLY A 686 8.30 6.47 -8.24
CA GLY A 686 7.73 6.10 -9.53
C GLY A 686 6.93 7.23 -10.18
N ASN A 687 6.17 6.90 -11.22
CA ASN A 687 5.32 7.86 -11.93
C ASN A 687 3.84 7.50 -11.77
N SER A 688 3.00 8.50 -11.44
CA SER A 688 1.56 8.31 -11.19
C SER A 688 0.83 7.64 -12.36
N ASP A 689 1.28 7.91 -13.59
CA ASP A 689 0.72 7.38 -14.84
C ASP A 689 1.26 5.99 -15.24
N ASN A 690 2.08 5.35 -14.39
CA ASN A 690 2.79 4.09 -14.67
C ASN A 690 3.82 4.17 -15.80
N SER A 691 4.23 5.38 -16.22
CA SER A 691 5.32 5.52 -17.17
C SER A 691 6.65 5.00 -16.56
N PRO A 692 7.46 4.24 -17.31
CA PRO A 692 8.78 3.81 -16.86
C PRO A 692 9.71 4.97 -16.45
N MET A 693 10.44 4.80 -15.34
CA MET A 693 11.59 5.65 -15.02
C MET A 693 12.81 5.23 -15.85
N ASP A 694 13.79 6.11 -16.02
CA ASP A 694 15.04 5.75 -16.70
C ASP A 694 16.04 5.13 -15.72
N LYS A 695 16.11 3.79 -15.71
CA LYS A 695 17.08 2.98 -14.95
C LYS A 695 17.13 3.27 -13.44
N THR A 696 16.04 3.80 -12.87
CA THR A 696 15.96 4.08 -11.43
C THR A 696 15.53 2.82 -10.68
N SER A 697 16.50 2.14 -10.07
CA SER A 697 16.22 1.00 -9.18
C SER A 697 15.70 1.44 -7.82
N GLY A 698 15.09 0.53 -7.07
CA GLY A 698 14.68 0.77 -5.68
C GLY A 698 15.85 1.14 -4.77
N LEU A 699 17.06 0.68 -5.06
CA LEU A 699 18.28 1.05 -4.31
C LEU A 699 18.71 2.50 -4.57
N MET A 700 18.55 2.99 -5.80
CA MET A 700 18.94 4.35 -6.18
C MET A 700 17.89 5.38 -5.76
N GLY A 701 16.61 5.09 -6.00
CA GLY A 701 15.50 5.97 -5.68
C GLY A 701 15.08 5.85 -4.22
N ALA A 702 14.30 4.82 -3.91
CA ALA A 702 13.62 4.67 -2.63
C ALA A 702 14.58 4.47 -1.44
N ALA A 703 15.66 3.70 -1.59
CA ALA A 703 16.56 3.40 -0.47
C ALA A 703 17.33 4.64 0.02
N ALA A 704 17.67 5.58 -0.85
CA ALA A 704 18.34 6.82 -0.47
C ALA A 704 17.46 7.71 0.40
N ILE A 705 16.18 7.86 0.02
CA ILE A 705 15.17 8.56 0.83
C ILE A 705 14.96 7.82 2.15
N TRP A 706 14.80 6.49 2.11
CA TRP A 706 14.64 5.66 3.30
C TRP A 706 15.81 5.83 4.28
N ASN A 707 17.05 5.81 3.79
CA ASN A 707 18.26 5.98 4.61
C ASN A 707 18.23 7.32 5.36
N ALA A 708 17.99 8.41 4.63
CA ALA A 708 17.97 9.74 5.19
C ALA A 708 16.82 9.94 6.19
N VAL A 709 15.62 9.44 5.85
CA VAL A 709 14.45 9.46 6.74
C VAL A 709 14.71 8.66 8.01
N MET A 710 15.20 7.43 7.90
CA MET A 710 15.52 6.59 9.06
C MET A 710 16.55 7.25 9.97
N ARG A 711 17.67 7.72 9.41
CA ARG A 711 18.75 8.37 10.19
C ARG A 711 18.29 9.67 10.84
N HIS A 712 17.42 10.43 10.18
CA HIS A 712 16.82 11.62 10.76
C HIS A 712 15.86 11.24 11.90
N ALA A 713 14.89 10.37 11.62
CA ALA A 713 13.82 9.98 12.54
C ALA A 713 14.37 9.37 13.83
N VAL A 714 15.35 8.45 13.75
CA VAL A 714 15.94 7.86 14.98
C VAL A 714 16.64 8.90 15.86
N ARG A 715 17.18 9.98 15.27
CA ARG A 715 17.80 11.08 16.04
C ARG A 715 16.74 12.02 16.60
N ALA A 716 15.78 12.44 15.77
CA ALA A 716 14.71 13.36 16.16
C ALA A 716 13.85 12.77 17.29
N LEU A 717 13.53 11.48 17.21
CA LEU A 717 12.77 10.73 18.21
C LEU A 717 13.63 10.16 19.36
N GLN A 718 14.94 10.42 19.36
CA GLN A 718 15.90 9.97 20.39
C GLN A 718 15.89 8.45 20.64
N LEU A 719 15.78 7.66 19.56
CA LEU A 719 15.68 6.20 19.63
C LEU A 719 17.06 5.55 19.82
N GLN A 720 17.18 4.69 20.83
CA GLN A 720 18.42 3.99 21.17
C GLN A 720 18.84 2.99 20.07
N PRO A 721 20.14 2.80 19.78
CA PRO A 721 20.65 1.88 18.74
C PRO A 721 20.55 0.39 19.13
N ILE A 722 19.34 -0.06 19.47
CA ILE A 722 19.05 -1.45 19.82
C ILE A 722 18.73 -2.29 18.58
N GLY A 723 19.12 -3.57 18.63
CA GLY A 723 18.69 -4.61 17.69
C GLY A 723 17.57 -5.46 18.29
N TRP A 724 17.42 -6.68 17.77
CA TRP A 724 16.44 -7.65 18.27
C TRP A 724 17.13 -8.67 19.16
N ASP A 725 16.52 -8.95 20.31
CA ASP A 725 16.96 -10.05 21.16
C ASP A 725 16.55 -11.39 20.52
N SER A 726 17.44 -12.38 20.57
CA SER A 726 17.14 -13.73 20.11
C SER A 726 16.06 -14.36 21.01
N PRO A 727 14.88 -14.74 20.48
CA PRO A 727 13.83 -15.35 21.28
C PRO A 727 14.25 -16.75 21.77
N SER A 728 13.59 -17.21 22.84
CA SER A 728 13.75 -18.59 23.33
C SER A 728 13.33 -19.57 22.23
N GLY A 729 14.14 -20.59 21.97
CA GLY A 729 13.87 -21.54 20.89
C GLY A 729 14.61 -21.25 19.59
N ILE A 730 15.42 -20.18 19.51
CA ILE A 730 16.43 -20.04 18.46
C ILE A 730 17.73 -20.71 18.88
N VAL A 731 18.22 -21.62 18.04
CA VAL A 731 19.46 -22.39 18.26
C VAL A 731 20.49 -22.00 17.20
N PRO A 732 21.67 -21.47 17.58
CA PRO A 732 22.75 -21.26 16.64
C PRO A 732 23.53 -22.55 16.40
N LEU A 733 23.80 -22.89 15.15
CA LEU A 733 24.57 -24.07 14.77
C LEU A 733 25.57 -23.73 13.66
N ARG A 734 26.67 -24.47 13.60
CA ARG A 734 27.60 -24.41 12.45
C ARG A 734 27.16 -25.41 11.41
N VAL A 735 27.01 -24.96 10.16
CA VAL A 735 26.60 -25.77 9.01
C VAL A 735 27.56 -25.58 7.85
N CYS A 736 27.61 -26.58 6.97
CA CYS A 736 28.38 -26.50 5.74
C CYS A 736 27.65 -25.66 4.70
N PHE A 737 28.35 -24.74 4.05
CA PHE A 737 27.83 -23.96 2.94
C PHE A 737 28.28 -24.60 1.60
N PRO A 738 27.38 -24.76 0.61
CA PRO A 738 26.00 -24.26 0.56
C PRO A 738 24.92 -25.25 1.02
N SER A 739 25.27 -26.47 1.43
CA SER A 739 24.27 -27.53 1.71
C SER A 739 23.31 -27.21 2.85
N GLY A 740 23.76 -26.44 3.84
CA GLY A 740 23.02 -26.17 5.06
C GLY A 740 23.00 -27.34 6.05
N LEU A 741 23.80 -28.39 5.80
CA LEU A 741 23.87 -29.61 6.61
C LEU A 741 25.02 -29.56 7.63
N LEU A 742 25.12 -30.58 8.50
CA LEU A 742 26.19 -30.62 9.50
C LEU A 742 27.58 -30.73 8.83
N PRO A 743 28.59 -29.95 9.22
CA PRO A 743 29.90 -29.98 8.58
C PRO A 743 30.59 -31.34 8.69
N THR A 744 31.17 -31.80 7.59
CA THR A 744 32.14 -32.90 7.52
C THR A 744 33.57 -32.35 7.50
N GLU A 745 34.57 -33.22 7.55
CA GLU A 745 35.98 -32.82 7.35
C GLU A 745 36.25 -32.26 5.94
N ASP A 746 35.39 -32.60 4.98
CA ASP A 746 35.51 -32.20 3.57
C ASP A 746 34.85 -30.86 3.26
N CYS A 747 34.09 -30.30 4.21
CA CYS A 747 33.37 -29.06 4.02
C CYS A 747 34.33 -27.88 3.79
N GLU A 748 34.27 -27.23 2.61
CA GLU A 748 35.15 -26.11 2.29
C GLU A 748 34.84 -24.84 3.10
N LYS A 749 33.55 -24.58 3.37
CA LYS A 749 33.10 -23.35 4.03
C LYS A 749 32.07 -23.65 5.11
N ILE A 750 32.47 -23.46 6.37
CA ILE A 750 31.59 -23.57 7.52
C ILE A 750 31.03 -22.18 7.85
N VAL A 751 29.72 -22.07 7.95
CA VAL A 751 29.02 -20.83 8.34
C VAL A 751 28.24 -21.05 9.63
N ARG A 752 28.05 -19.98 10.41
CA ARG A 752 27.13 -19.99 11.55
C ARG A 752 25.75 -19.61 11.04
N GLU A 753 24.75 -20.41 11.38
CA GLU A 753 23.36 -20.16 11.04
C GLU A 753 22.46 -20.35 12.27
N ILE A 754 21.23 -19.85 12.19
CA ILE A 754 20.22 -19.93 13.25
C ILE A 754 19.02 -20.76 12.83
N PHE A 755 18.47 -21.50 13.78
CA PHE A 755 17.41 -22.48 13.57
C PHE A 755 16.31 -22.29 14.62
N VAL A 756 15.06 -22.58 14.24
CA VAL A 756 14.02 -22.84 15.25
C VAL A 756 14.28 -24.22 15.84
N LEU A 757 14.17 -24.36 17.16
CA LEU A 757 14.35 -25.63 17.85
C LEU A 757 13.48 -26.73 17.20
N GLY A 758 14.12 -27.83 16.80
CA GLY A 758 13.50 -28.95 16.08
C GLY A 758 13.62 -28.86 14.55
N THR A 759 14.19 -27.79 14.00
CA THR A 759 14.44 -27.62 12.55
C THR A 759 15.92 -27.71 12.17
N GLU A 760 16.79 -28.01 13.14
CA GLU A 760 18.22 -28.18 12.90
C GLU A 760 18.51 -29.38 11.98
N PRO A 761 19.53 -29.28 11.10
CA PRO A 761 19.95 -30.41 10.29
C PRO A 761 20.50 -31.53 11.19
N THR A 762 20.11 -32.77 10.90
CA THR A 762 20.58 -33.96 11.60
C THR A 762 21.52 -34.82 10.75
N THR A 763 21.63 -34.52 9.46
CA THR A 763 22.47 -35.25 8.51
C THR A 763 23.79 -34.51 8.25
N PRO A 764 24.90 -35.26 8.06
CA PRO A 764 26.16 -34.68 7.61
C PRO A 764 26.05 -34.15 6.18
N ASP A 765 26.94 -33.23 5.84
CA ASP A 765 27.09 -32.68 4.50
C ASP A 765 27.29 -33.79 3.46
N ASN A 766 26.62 -33.62 2.32
CA ASN A 766 26.70 -34.49 1.16
C ASN A 766 27.02 -33.72 -0.12
N VAL A 767 27.29 -32.40 -0.04
CA VAL A 767 27.68 -31.59 -1.19
C VAL A 767 29.19 -31.65 -1.39
N TRP A 768 29.99 -31.47 -0.34
CA TRP A 768 31.43 -31.61 -0.44
C TRP A 768 31.82 -33.04 -0.11
N GLN A 769 32.31 -33.76 -1.12
CA GLN A 769 32.65 -35.17 -1.00
C GLN A 769 34.09 -35.41 -1.45
N LYS A 770 34.83 -36.13 -0.62
CA LYS A 770 36.17 -36.59 -0.94
C LYS A 770 36.13 -37.86 -1.80
N PHE A 771 36.90 -37.86 -2.87
CA PHE A 771 37.15 -39.02 -3.72
C PHE A 771 38.64 -39.37 -3.70
N ARG A 772 38.94 -40.67 -3.71
CA ARG A 772 40.30 -41.17 -3.88
C ARG A 772 40.57 -41.34 -5.36
N LEU A 773 41.57 -40.63 -5.87
CA LEU A 773 41.96 -40.62 -7.27
C LEU A 773 43.35 -41.22 -7.41
N ASN A 774 43.64 -41.86 -8.53
CA ASN A 774 45.01 -42.07 -8.92
C ASN A 774 45.56 -40.74 -9.45
N ARG A 775 46.62 -40.22 -8.83
CA ARG A 775 47.27 -38.95 -9.19
C ARG A 775 47.72 -38.90 -10.65
N ASP A 776 48.16 -40.02 -11.20
CA ASP A 776 48.76 -40.09 -12.53
C ASP A 776 47.70 -40.29 -13.63
N SER A 777 46.69 -41.13 -13.39
CA SER A 777 45.61 -41.37 -14.38
C SER A 777 44.44 -40.40 -14.25
N GLY A 778 44.30 -39.72 -13.11
CA GLY A 778 43.16 -38.85 -12.81
C GLY A 778 41.83 -39.59 -12.65
N ARG A 779 41.83 -40.93 -12.58
CA ARG A 779 40.66 -41.81 -12.42
C ARG A 779 40.43 -42.19 -10.96
N LEU A 780 39.27 -42.77 -10.63
CA LEU A 780 38.96 -43.20 -9.26
C LEU A 780 39.90 -44.34 -8.84
N ALA A 781 40.61 -44.18 -7.73
CA ALA A 781 41.50 -45.20 -7.20
C ALA A 781 40.74 -46.47 -6.80
N THR A 782 41.32 -47.63 -7.10
CA THR A 782 40.79 -48.95 -6.70
C THR A 782 41.62 -49.53 -5.56
N VAL A 783 41.24 -50.72 -5.08
CA VAL A 783 42.07 -51.48 -4.12
C VAL A 783 43.43 -51.87 -4.69
N GLN A 784 43.61 -51.81 -6.01
CA GLN A 784 44.86 -52.13 -6.70
C GLN A 784 45.74 -50.90 -6.93
N THR A 785 45.20 -49.68 -6.78
CA THR A 785 45.99 -48.45 -6.92
C THR A 785 47.00 -48.37 -5.76
N PRO A 786 48.32 -48.32 -6.04
CA PRO A 786 49.35 -48.22 -5.00
C PRO A 786 49.10 -47.01 -4.10
N PRO A 787 49.24 -47.14 -2.76
CA PRO A 787 48.94 -46.06 -1.81
C PRO A 787 49.66 -44.74 -2.13
N GLU A 788 50.87 -44.78 -2.68
CA GLU A 788 51.66 -43.62 -3.09
C GLU A 788 51.12 -42.87 -4.32
N LEU A 789 50.23 -43.51 -5.09
CA LEU A 789 49.53 -42.92 -6.23
C LEU A 789 48.11 -42.48 -5.86
N VAL A 790 47.61 -42.81 -4.66
CA VAL A 790 46.30 -42.36 -4.20
C VAL A 790 46.38 -40.92 -3.72
N GLU A 791 45.67 -40.04 -4.41
CA GLU A 791 45.43 -38.65 -4.03
C GLU A 791 43.98 -38.49 -3.58
N GLU A 792 43.76 -37.86 -2.43
CA GLU A 792 42.42 -37.49 -1.98
C GLU A 792 42.07 -36.10 -2.51
N ARG A 793 40.97 -36.00 -3.27
CA ARG A 793 40.48 -34.71 -3.77
C ARG A 793 39.01 -34.54 -3.43
N VAL A 794 38.66 -33.36 -2.91
CA VAL A 794 37.29 -32.97 -2.61
C VAL A 794 36.64 -32.38 -3.86
N PHE A 795 35.39 -32.74 -4.10
CA PHE A 795 34.58 -32.20 -5.18
C PHE A 795 33.24 -31.69 -4.65
N GLN A 796 32.71 -30.68 -5.34
CA GLN A 796 31.35 -30.20 -5.11
C GLN A 796 30.35 -31.02 -5.94
N ILE A 797 29.56 -31.85 -5.24
CA ILE A 797 28.52 -32.70 -5.81
C ILE A 797 27.18 -32.00 -5.62
N LEU A 798 26.68 -31.39 -6.70
CA LEU A 798 25.39 -30.70 -6.69
C LEU A 798 24.31 -31.56 -7.37
N PRO A 799 23.02 -31.27 -7.12
CA PRO A 799 21.92 -31.91 -7.83
C PRO A 799 22.01 -31.77 -9.36
N ALA A 800 21.41 -32.70 -10.09
CA ALA A 800 21.49 -32.76 -11.56
C ALA A 800 20.97 -31.49 -12.25
N GLU A 801 20.04 -30.78 -11.60
CA GLU A 801 19.50 -29.50 -12.04
C GLU A 801 20.58 -28.40 -12.17
N ALA A 802 21.73 -28.55 -11.50
CA ALA A 802 22.85 -27.63 -11.58
C ALA A 802 23.88 -27.99 -12.66
N ALA A 803 23.69 -29.06 -13.44
CA ALA A 803 24.69 -29.58 -14.39
C ALA A 803 25.14 -28.55 -15.43
N ASP A 804 24.18 -27.88 -16.10
CA ASP A 804 24.49 -26.83 -17.09
C ASP A 804 25.31 -25.69 -16.47
N TRP A 805 25.00 -25.33 -15.23
CA TRP A 805 25.73 -24.28 -14.51
C TRP A 805 27.14 -24.74 -14.13
N ILE A 806 27.30 -25.97 -13.62
CA ILE A 806 28.60 -26.60 -13.34
C ILE A 806 29.49 -26.56 -14.58
N GLU A 807 28.95 -26.97 -15.74
CA GLU A 807 29.68 -26.96 -17.01
C GLU A 807 30.05 -25.53 -17.41
N SER A 808 29.11 -24.59 -17.36
CA SER A 808 29.34 -23.18 -17.73
C SER A 808 30.39 -22.48 -16.87
N MET A 809 30.52 -22.90 -15.61
CA MET A 809 31.49 -22.37 -14.65
C MET A 809 32.80 -23.17 -14.63
N ALA A 810 32.91 -24.24 -15.42
CA ALA A 810 34.03 -25.18 -15.43
C ALA A 810 34.37 -25.73 -14.04
N ILE A 811 33.35 -26.01 -13.22
CA ILE A 811 33.53 -26.58 -11.88
C ILE A 811 33.98 -28.03 -12.02
N ALA A 812 35.10 -28.39 -11.39
CA ALA A 812 35.65 -29.73 -11.45
C ALA A 812 34.64 -30.76 -10.92
N GLN A 813 34.43 -31.83 -11.68
CA GLN A 813 33.58 -32.97 -11.31
C GLN A 813 34.42 -34.23 -11.09
N PRO A 814 34.00 -35.15 -10.22
CA PRO A 814 34.73 -36.39 -10.01
C PRO A 814 34.75 -37.23 -11.30
N PRO A 815 35.86 -37.93 -11.58
CA PRO A 815 35.91 -38.87 -12.70
C PRO A 815 34.90 -40.01 -12.46
N ARG A 816 34.33 -40.54 -13.54
CA ARG A 816 33.39 -41.68 -13.48
C ARG A 816 34.07 -43.03 -13.64
N GLU A 817 35.27 -43.04 -14.22
CA GLU A 817 36.02 -44.26 -14.51
C GLU A 817 36.92 -44.62 -13.33
N PHE A 818 36.96 -45.92 -13.02
CA PHE A 818 37.94 -46.47 -12.10
C PHE A 818 39.29 -46.66 -12.78
N ASP A 819 40.33 -46.49 -11.98
CA ASP A 819 41.69 -46.74 -12.35
C ASP A 819 41.91 -48.23 -12.60
N THR A 820 42.35 -48.55 -13.82
CA THR A 820 42.58 -49.92 -14.28
C THR A 820 44.07 -50.28 -14.20
N LEU A 821 44.81 -49.72 -13.24
CA LEU A 821 46.22 -50.09 -13.06
C LEU A 821 46.28 -51.62 -12.94
N PRO A 822 47.01 -52.31 -13.82
CA PRO A 822 47.29 -53.72 -13.58
C PRO A 822 47.95 -53.79 -12.20
N ALA A 823 47.55 -54.78 -11.39
CA ALA A 823 48.29 -55.12 -10.17
C ALA A 823 49.79 -55.05 -10.49
N ALA A 824 50.57 -54.43 -9.60
CA ALA A 824 52.02 -54.27 -9.77
C ALA A 824 52.61 -55.55 -10.37
N PRO A 825 53.60 -55.48 -11.29
CA PRO A 825 54.18 -56.67 -11.89
C PRO A 825 54.92 -57.46 -10.81
N GLU A 826 54.19 -58.24 -10.01
CA GLU A 826 54.70 -59.46 -9.42
C GLU A 826 55.15 -60.33 -10.58
N GLU A 827 56.38 -60.83 -10.46
CA GLU A 827 57.05 -61.75 -11.37
C GLU A 827 56.06 -62.48 -12.28
N ALA A 828 56.04 -62.12 -13.58
CA ALA A 828 55.17 -62.67 -14.64
C ALA A 828 54.31 -63.85 -14.14
N ALA A 829 53.13 -63.54 -13.60
CA ALA A 829 52.31 -64.52 -12.90
C ALA A 829 52.15 -65.78 -13.77
N LYS A 830 52.66 -66.91 -13.25
CA LYS A 830 52.64 -68.20 -13.94
C LYS A 830 51.20 -68.68 -14.23
N VAL A 831 50.22 -68.12 -13.51
CA VAL A 831 48.78 -68.35 -13.70
C VAL A 831 48.05 -67.00 -13.67
N GLN A 832 47.42 -66.59 -14.78
CA GLN A 832 46.68 -65.33 -14.87
C GLN A 832 45.60 -65.35 -15.95
N LEU A 833 44.44 -64.76 -15.66
CA LEU A 833 43.42 -64.42 -16.66
C LEU A 833 43.60 -62.96 -17.12
N THR A 834 43.88 -62.76 -18.40
CA THR A 834 44.30 -61.48 -18.99
C THR A 834 43.17 -60.77 -19.75
N ALA A 835 42.24 -61.52 -20.34
CA ALA A 835 41.03 -60.96 -20.96
C ALA A 835 39.81 -61.84 -20.65
N PRO A 836 38.63 -61.27 -20.38
CA PRO A 836 38.32 -59.84 -20.28
C PRO A 836 39.05 -59.14 -19.11
N GLY A 837 39.13 -57.82 -19.15
CA GLY A 837 39.71 -57.02 -18.06
C GLY A 837 38.76 -56.88 -16.88
N ALA A 838 39.29 -56.54 -15.71
CA ALA A 838 38.48 -56.32 -14.51
C ALA A 838 37.45 -55.19 -14.71
N PHE A 839 36.22 -55.46 -14.31
CA PHE A 839 35.02 -54.64 -14.44
C PHE A 839 34.60 -54.30 -15.87
N ASN A 840 35.15 -54.96 -16.89
CA ASN A 840 34.67 -54.79 -18.25
C ASN A 840 33.21 -55.22 -18.39
N TYR A 841 32.48 -54.48 -19.23
CA TYR A 841 31.20 -54.92 -19.75
C TYR A 841 31.43 -55.96 -20.84
N VAL A 842 30.75 -57.10 -20.76
CA VAL A 842 30.89 -58.21 -21.70
C VAL A 842 29.52 -58.71 -22.14
N ARG A 843 29.45 -59.29 -23.34
CA ARG A 843 28.21 -59.80 -23.93
C ARG A 843 28.44 -61.00 -24.84
N SER A 844 27.36 -61.74 -25.10
CA SER A 844 27.34 -62.85 -26.06
C SER A 844 28.40 -63.92 -25.77
N ILE A 845 29.40 -64.09 -26.62
CA ILE A 845 30.48 -65.07 -26.45
C ILE A 845 31.77 -64.31 -26.14
N VAL A 846 32.29 -64.52 -24.93
CA VAL A 846 33.47 -63.82 -24.41
C VAL A 846 34.69 -64.72 -24.52
N PRO A 847 35.71 -64.37 -25.33
CA PRO A 847 36.96 -65.11 -25.34
C PRO A 847 37.73 -64.86 -24.05
N LEU A 848 38.10 -65.94 -23.36
CA LEU A 848 38.89 -65.90 -22.15
C LEU A 848 40.35 -66.15 -22.53
N ILE A 849 41.23 -65.19 -22.25
CA ILE A 849 42.65 -65.26 -22.61
C ILE A 849 43.47 -65.24 -21.33
N GLY A 850 44.51 -66.06 -21.25
CA GLY A 850 45.38 -66.07 -20.08
C GLY A 850 46.58 -67.00 -20.20
N THR A 851 47.24 -67.22 -19.07
CA THR A 851 48.44 -68.05 -18.91
C THR A 851 48.20 -69.08 -17.81
N THR A 852 48.60 -70.33 -18.04
CA THR A 852 48.49 -71.46 -17.09
C THR A 852 49.82 -72.16 -16.84
N GLN A 853 50.93 -71.62 -17.37
CA GLN A 853 52.23 -72.26 -17.37
C GLN A 853 52.94 -72.18 -16.01
N ILE A 854 52.67 -73.17 -15.15
CA ILE A 854 53.31 -73.37 -13.85
C ILE A 854 53.97 -74.75 -13.74
N ASP A 855 55.08 -74.83 -13.01
CA ASP A 855 55.82 -76.08 -12.79
C ASP A 855 54.96 -77.11 -12.04
N GLY A 856 54.89 -78.33 -12.58
CA GLY A 856 54.10 -79.42 -11.98
C GLY A 856 52.59 -79.32 -12.23
N MET A 857 52.14 -78.53 -13.20
CA MET A 857 50.73 -78.46 -13.61
C MET A 857 50.18 -79.86 -14.01
N GLN A 858 49.05 -80.24 -13.42
CA GLN A 858 48.29 -81.42 -13.83
C GLN A 858 47.11 -81.06 -14.71
N LEU A 859 46.31 -80.08 -14.28
CA LEU A 859 45.16 -79.60 -15.03
C LEU A 859 44.86 -78.14 -14.71
N TRP A 860 44.08 -77.50 -15.57
CA TRP A 860 43.48 -76.20 -15.32
C TRP A 860 42.02 -76.18 -15.77
N ARG A 861 41.24 -75.27 -15.17
CA ARG A 861 39.83 -75.02 -15.53
C ARG A 861 39.46 -73.56 -15.33
N VAL A 862 38.47 -73.10 -16.08
CA VAL A 862 37.84 -71.78 -15.85
C VAL A 862 36.43 -71.94 -15.33
N GLN A 863 36.10 -71.16 -14.30
CA GLN A 863 34.81 -71.13 -13.64
C GLN A 863 34.29 -69.70 -13.54
N PHE A 864 32.99 -69.55 -13.33
CA PHE A 864 32.33 -68.27 -13.09
C PHE A 864 31.28 -68.40 -11.98
N GLY A 865 31.02 -67.31 -11.27
CA GLY A 865 29.95 -67.23 -10.29
C GLY A 865 29.40 -65.81 -10.18
N ALA A 866 28.16 -65.67 -9.71
CA ALA A 866 27.50 -64.37 -9.61
C ALA A 866 28.00 -63.56 -8.40
N GLY A 867 28.17 -62.25 -8.59
CA GLY A 867 28.65 -61.31 -7.58
C GLY A 867 30.18 -61.22 -7.46
N LEU A 868 30.65 -60.36 -6.55
CA LEU A 868 32.08 -60.12 -6.30
C LEU A 868 32.78 -61.30 -5.61
N ASN A 869 32.05 -62.06 -4.80
CA ASN A 869 32.54 -63.21 -4.02
C ASN A 869 31.54 -64.37 -4.12
N PRO A 870 31.56 -65.17 -5.19
CA PRO A 870 30.58 -66.22 -5.40
C PRO A 870 30.75 -67.40 -4.43
N GLU A 871 29.65 -67.86 -3.83
CA GLU A 871 29.60 -69.10 -3.04
C GLU A 871 29.42 -70.34 -3.93
N THR A 872 28.85 -70.15 -5.11
CA THR A 872 28.60 -71.20 -6.11
C THR A 872 29.33 -70.89 -7.41
N TRP A 873 29.95 -71.91 -7.98
CA TRP A 873 30.79 -71.81 -9.18
C TRP A 873 30.28 -72.76 -10.27
N SER A 874 30.17 -72.24 -11.48
CA SER A 874 29.84 -73.00 -12.70
C SER A 874 31.07 -73.03 -13.61
N THR A 875 31.33 -74.15 -14.28
CA THR A 875 32.48 -74.30 -15.18
C THR A 875 32.15 -73.79 -16.59
N VAL A 876 33.06 -73.01 -17.20
CA VAL A 876 32.91 -72.52 -18.59
C VAL A 876 33.20 -73.64 -19.61
N GLY A 877 34.00 -74.64 -19.23
CA GLY A 877 34.37 -75.80 -20.03
C GLY A 877 34.74 -77.00 -19.16
N GLY A 878 35.50 -77.95 -19.73
CA GLY A 878 36.04 -79.11 -19.00
C GLY A 878 37.46 -78.87 -18.48
N ASP A 879 38.00 -79.84 -17.74
CA ASP A 879 39.41 -79.82 -17.33
C ASP A 879 40.33 -79.98 -18.53
N ARG A 880 41.39 -79.18 -18.57
CA ARG A 880 42.41 -79.18 -19.62
C ARG A 880 43.78 -79.47 -19.03
N THR A 881 44.65 -80.15 -19.77
CA THR A 881 45.99 -80.51 -19.31
C THR A 881 47.11 -79.84 -20.10
N ASP A 882 46.78 -79.18 -21.21
CA ASP A 882 47.74 -78.54 -22.10
C ASP A 882 48.06 -77.13 -21.58
N PRO A 883 49.34 -76.76 -21.39
CA PRO A 883 49.70 -75.44 -20.89
C PRO A 883 49.43 -74.36 -21.96
N VAL A 884 48.92 -73.22 -21.52
CA VAL A 884 48.61 -72.06 -22.37
C VAL A 884 49.43 -70.87 -21.89
N GLN A 885 50.04 -70.12 -22.80
CA GLN A 885 50.79 -68.90 -22.49
C GLN A 885 50.23 -67.75 -23.33
N LEU A 886 49.61 -66.75 -22.66
CA LEU A 886 48.93 -65.61 -23.29
C LEU A 886 48.03 -65.99 -24.47
N GLY A 887 47.32 -67.12 -24.33
CA GLY A 887 46.49 -67.72 -25.37
C GLY A 887 45.03 -67.84 -24.95
N GLU A 888 44.16 -68.20 -25.91
CA GLU A 888 42.75 -68.47 -25.64
C GLU A 888 42.62 -69.72 -24.74
N LEU A 889 42.01 -69.55 -23.58
CA LEU A 889 41.73 -70.59 -22.61
C LEU A 889 40.40 -71.27 -22.95
N GLU A 890 39.30 -70.51 -22.93
CA GLU A 890 37.95 -70.99 -23.21
C GLU A 890 37.11 -69.84 -23.82
N ARG A 891 35.94 -70.18 -24.37
CA ARG A 891 34.93 -69.20 -24.79
C ARG A 891 33.73 -69.29 -23.86
N TRP A 892 33.46 -68.20 -23.16
CA TRP A 892 32.34 -68.13 -22.24
C TRP A 892 31.09 -67.64 -22.94
N ASP A 893 30.11 -68.52 -23.08
CA ASP A 893 28.76 -68.14 -23.51
C ASP A 893 28.02 -67.50 -22.34
N THR A 894 27.75 -66.20 -22.46
CA THR A 894 27.02 -65.43 -21.46
C THR A 894 25.52 -65.35 -21.73
N ALA A 895 25.01 -66.08 -22.72
CA ALA A 895 23.58 -66.09 -23.03
C ALA A 895 22.76 -66.50 -21.79
N GLY A 896 21.79 -65.66 -21.41
CA GLY A 896 20.95 -65.87 -20.24
C GLY A 896 21.55 -65.41 -18.90
N LEU A 897 22.74 -64.81 -18.90
CA LEU A 897 23.35 -64.16 -17.73
C LEU A 897 23.17 -62.63 -17.83
N SER A 898 23.04 -61.96 -16.67
CA SER A 898 22.99 -60.49 -16.55
C SER A 898 23.45 -60.06 -15.16
N GLY A 899 24.18 -58.94 -15.08
CA GLY A 899 24.71 -58.38 -13.85
C GLY A 899 26.17 -58.73 -13.59
N LEU A 900 26.63 -58.56 -12.35
CA LEU A 900 28.03 -58.72 -11.97
C LEU A 900 28.41 -60.19 -11.77
N TYR A 901 29.51 -60.63 -12.38
CA TYR A 901 30.07 -61.97 -12.25
C TYR A 901 31.57 -61.92 -11.95
N THR A 902 32.07 -62.96 -11.27
CA THR A 902 33.50 -63.20 -11.09
C THR A 902 33.90 -64.44 -11.89
N LEU A 903 34.89 -64.29 -12.76
CA LEU A 903 35.60 -65.37 -13.45
C LEU A 903 36.79 -65.82 -12.59
N GLN A 904 37.06 -67.12 -12.56
CA GLN A 904 38.18 -67.74 -11.87
C GLN A 904 38.87 -68.76 -12.77
N LEU A 905 40.15 -68.53 -13.07
CA LEU A 905 41.06 -69.54 -13.61
C LEU A 905 41.72 -70.27 -12.44
N MET A 906 41.57 -71.59 -12.37
CA MET A 906 42.17 -72.46 -11.37
C MET A 906 43.13 -73.43 -12.05
N VAL A 907 44.37 -73.50 -11.56
CA VAL A 907 45.40 -74.43 -12.02
C VAL A 907 45.80 -75.35 -10.87
N VAL A 908 45.71 -76.66 -11.07
CA VAL A 908 46.02 -77.69 -10.08
C VAL A 908 47.39 -78.30 -10.37
N ARG A 909 48.23 -78.42 -9.34
CA ARG A 909 49.58 -78.98 -9.40
C ARG A 909 49.65 -80.42 -8.89
N GLY A 910 50.74 -81.11 -9.21
CA GLY A 910 50.97 -82.51 -8.83
C GLY A 910 51.11 -82.80 -7.33
N ASP A 911 51.28 -81.76 -6.52
CA ASP A 911 51.29 -81.80 -5.05
C ASP A 911 49.91 -81.50 -4.42
N GLN A 912 48.85 -81.45 -5.25
CA GLN A 912 47.48 -81.07 -4.87
C GLN A 912 47.31 -79.63 -4.35
N GLN A 913 48.30 -78.75 -4.57
CA GLN A 913 48.09 -77.32 -4.42
C GLN A 913 47.42 -76.73 -5.67
N PHE A 914 46.72 -75.61 -5.50
CA PHE A 914 46.09 -74.89 -6.61
C PHE A 914 46.43 -73.40 -6.56
N GLU A 915 46.54 -72.81 -7.74
CA GLU A 915 46.77 -71.39 -7.99
C GLU A 915 45.56 -70.81 -8.72
N ASN A 916 45.08 -69.66 -8.25
CA ASN A 916 43.85 -69.04 -8.77
C ASN A 916 44.12 -67.62 -9.26
N SER A 917 43.53 -67.27 -10.40
CA SER A 917 43.42 -65.90 -10.89
C SER A 917 41.94 -65.55 -11.04
N THR A 918 41.50 -64.42 -10.49
CA THR A 918 40.11 -63.96 -10.62
C THR A 918 39.99 -62.63 -11.34
N VAL A 919 38.88 -62.46 -12.07
CA VAL A 919 38.53 -61.21 -12.75
C VAL A 919 37.03 -60.99 -12.61
N GLN A 920 36.63 -59.81 -12.15
CA GLN A 920 35.22 -59.40 -12.10
C GLN A 920 34.81 -58.79 -13.45
N VAL A 921 33.59 -59.03 -13.92
CA VAL A 921 33.02 -58.45 -15.14
C VAL A 921 31.52 -58.22 -14.98
N THR A 922 30.98 -57.26 -15.72
CA THR A 922 29.53 -57.04 -15.79
C THR A 922 29.01 -57.62 -17.08
N VAL A 923 28.12 -58.61 -17.00
CA VAL A 923 27.46 -59.20 -18.16
C VAL A 923 26.22 -58.40 -18.48
N ASP A 924 26.12 -57.95 -19.73
CA ASP A 924 24.97 -57.24 -20.24
C ASP A 924 24.63 -57.70 -21.68
N ASN A 925 23.49 -58.36 -21.82
CA ASN A 925 22.99 -58.86 -23.10
C ASN A 925 21.70 -58.15 -23.56
N GLN A 926 21.22 -57.14 -22.82
CA GLN A 926 19.96 -56.46 -23.16
C GLN A 926 20.27 -55.13 -23.84
N PRO A 927 19.70 -54.84 -25.02
CA PRO A 927 19.85 -53.53 -25.63
C PRO A 927 18.99 -52.47 -24.92
N PRO A 928 19.40 -51.19 -24.95
CA PRO A 928 18.63 -50.11 -24.34
C PRO A 928 17.29 -49.91 -25.05
N GLU A 929 16.28 -49.44 -24.34
CA GLU A 929 15.03 -48.95 -24.93
C GLU A 929 15.21 -47.51 -25.43
N ALA A 930 14.79 -47.20 -26.66
CA ALA A 930 14.89 -45.85 -27.22
C ALA A 930 13.63 -45.44 -28.00
N SER A 931 13.08 -44.27 -27.68
CA SER A 931 11.94 -43.66 -28.36
C SER A 931 12.06 -42.13 -28.39
N LEU A 932 11.28 -41.47 -29.24
CA LEU A 932 11.19 -40.01 -29.29
C LEU A 932 9.88 -39.55 -28.64
N ALA A 933 9.99 -38.70 -27.62
CA ALA A 933 8.87 -38.04 -26.97
C ALA A 933 8.43 -36.78 -27.71
N ASN A 934 9.40 -36.07 -28.29
CA ASN A 934 9.20 -34.87 -29.09
C ASN A 934 10.24 -34.83 -30.22
N PRO A 935 9.91 -34.38 -31.45
CA PRO A 935 8.60 -33.90 -31.93
C PRO A 935 7.56 -35.01 -32.12
N ALA A 936 6.28 -34.64 -32.28
CA ALA A 936 5.22 -35.57 -32.62
C ALA A 936 5.23 -35.93 -34.13
N PRO A 937 4.79 -37.15 -34.54
CA PRO A 937 4.68 -37.51 -35.95
C PRO A 937 3.77 -36.57 -36.74
N GLY A 938 4.32 -35.97 -37.80
CA GLY A 938 3.58 -35.06 -38.70
C GLY A 938 3.45 -33.62 -38.19
N GLU A 939 4.11 -33.27 -37.08
CA GLU A 939 4.11 -31.91 -36.54
C GLU A 939 4.72 -30.90 -37.53
N ALA A 940 4.13 -29.71 -37.59
CA ALA A 940 4.52 -28.66 -38.51
C ALA A 940 5.12 -27.45 -37.77
N PHE A 941 6.28 -27.00 -38.23
CA PHE A 941 7.05 -25.90 -37.64
C PHE A 941 7.22 -24.76 -38.66
N SER A 942 7.33 -23.52 -38.21
CA SER A 942 7.57 -22.36 -39.07
C SER A 942 9.06 -22.04 -39.14
N LEU A 943 9.57 -21.55 -40.28
CA LEU A 943 10.93 -20.97 -40.37
C LEU A 943 11.17 -19.78 -39.41
N ASN A 944 10.11 -19.19 -38.84
CA ASN A 944 10.23 -18.19 -37.77
C ASN A 944 10.53 -18.80 -36.40
N ASP A 945 10.29 -20.10 -36.21
CA ASP A 945 10.72 -20.82 -35.02
C ASP A 945 12.24 -21.06 -35.13
N GLU A 946 13.02 -20.75 -34.09
CA GLU A 946 14.48 -20.80 -34.20
C GLU A 946 15.04 -22.25 -34.24
N SER A 947 14.31 -23.23 -33.72
CA SER A 947 14.74 -24.64 -33.63
C SER A 947 13.60 -25.59 -33.28
N ILE A 948 13.76 -26.89 -33.61
CA ILE A 948 12.89 -27.98 -33.14
C ILE A 948 13.54 -28.63 -31.91
N ILE A 949 12.78 -28.80 -30.83
CA ILE A 949 13.23 -29.53 -29.63
C ILE A 949 13.09 -31.03 -29.88
N ILE A 950 14.18 -31.76 -29.73
CA ILE A 950 14.23 -33.22 -29.83
C ILE A 950 14.39 -33.77 -28.42
N GLU A 951 13.42 -34.57 -27.98
CA GLU A 951 13.39 -35.16 -26.64
C GLU A 951 13.36 -36.69 -26.75
N PRO A 952 14.52 -37.36 -26.64
CA PRO A 952 14.58 -38.81 -26.57
C PRO A 952 14.19 -39.35 -25.19
N ARG A 953 13.40 -40.42 -25.18
CA ARG A 953 13.18 -41.29 -24.03
C ARG A 953 14.05 -42.53 -24.20
N VAL A 954 15.12 -42.59 -23.43
CA VAL A 954 16.07 -43.71 -23.44
C VAL A 954 16.16 -44.30 -22.04
N ARG A 955 16.09 -45.63 -21.96
CA ARG A 955 16.20 -46.38 -20.71
C ARG A 955 17.08 -47.61 -20.93
N ASP A 956 17.86 -47.96 -19.93
CA ASP A 956 18.73 -49.13 -19.92
C ASP A 956 18.65 -49.81 -18.55
N ASP A 957 18.93 -51.12 -18.48
CA ASP A 957 18.87 -51.89 -17.25
C ASP A 957 20.17 -51.84 -16.43
N LEU A 958 21.30 -51.47 -17.03
CA LEU A 958 22.61 -51.41 -16.36
C LEU A 958 23.36 -50.09 -16.56
N SER A 959 23.79 -49.74 -17.77
CA SER A 959 24.56 -48.51 -18.02
C SER A 959 24.57 -48.09 -19.51
N LEU A 960 24.16 -46.84 -19.78
CA LEU A 960 24.26 -46.23 -21.11
C LEU A 960 25.67 -45.70 -21.40
N ALA A 961 26.19 -45.96 -22.60
CA ALA A 961 27.41 -45.32 -23.09
C ALA A 961 27.11 -43.96 -23.73
N PHE A 962 26.12 -43.89 -24.63
CA PHE A 962 25.67 -42.64 -25.25
C PHE A 962 24.33 -42.76 -25.96
N VAL A 963 23.74 -41.61 -26.24
CA VAL A 963 22.54 -41.40 -27.06
C VAL A 963 22.89 -40.46 -28.21
N GLU A 964 22.67 -40.89 -29.44
CA GLU A 964 22.98 -40.13 -30.63
C GLU A 964 21.69 -39.75 -31.38
N ILE A 965 21.57 -38.47 -31.74
CA ILE A 965 20.45 -37.93 -32.49
C ILE A 965 20.77 -38.00 -33.98
N LEU A 966 19.84 -38.54 -34.76
CA LEU A 966 19.93 -38.66 -36.20
C LEU A 966 18.90 -37.73 -36.85
N VAL A 967 19.36 -36.84 -37.73
CA VAL A 967 18.48 -36.01 -38.56
C VAL A 967 18.75 -36.34 -40.03
N ASP A 968 17.69 -36.67 -40.77
CA ASP A 968 17.75 -37.13 -42.17
C ASP A 968 18.76 -38.28 -42.38
N GLY A 969 18.80 -39.19 -41.40
CA GLY A 969 19.70 -40.34 -41.37
C GLY A 969 21.17 -40.01 -41.08
N LYS A 970 21.51 -38.77 -40.72
CA LYS A 970 22.87 -38.34 -40.39
C LYS A 970 23.00 -38.03 -38.90
N SER A 971 24.15 -38.40 -38.32
CA SER A 971 24.50 -38.03 -36.94
C SER A 971 24.54 -36.51 -36.81
N PHE A 972 23.67 -36.00 -35.94
CA PHE A 972 23.57 -34.59 -35.59
C PHE A 972 24.35 -34.30 -34.31
N GLU A 973 24.13 -35.09 -33.27
CA GLU A 973 24.71 -34.88 -31.95
C GLU A 973 24.78 -36.16 -31.14
N LYS A 974 25.81 -36.31 -30.31
CA LYS A 974 26.05 -37.46 -29.44
C LYS A 974 26.13 -37.00 -27.99
N LEU A 975 25.25 -37.53 -27.15
CA LEU A 975 25.04 -37.15 -25.76
C LEU A 975 25.39 -38.33 -24.85
N THR A 976 26.19 -38.12 -23.80
CA THR A 976 26.62 -39.19 -22.88
C THR A 976 25.99 -39.08 -21.50
N VAL A 977 25.11 -38.09 -21.28
CA VAL A 977 24.47 -37.80 -19.99
C VAL A 977 23.02 -37.38 -20.20
N ALA A 978 22.11 -37.90 -19.37
CA ALA A 978 20.69 -37.52 -19.38
C ALA A 978 20.45 -36.16 -18.66
N PRO A 979 19.40 -35.39 -19.03
CA PRO A 979 18.43 -35.67 -20.10
C PRO A 979 19.03 -35.48 -21.50
N TYR A 980 18.70 -36.39 -22.43
CA TYR A 980 19.27 -36.42 -23.79
C TYR A 980 18.60 -35.43 -24.76
N THR A 981 18.07 -34.33 -24.25
CA THR A 981 17.27 -33.35 -25.00
C THR A 981 18.17 -32.38 -25.74
N THR A 982 17.88 -32.10 -27.02
CA THR A 982 18.63 -31.13 -27.82
C THR A 982 17.72 -30.25 -28.69
N ARG A 983 18.29 -29.21 -29.30
CA ARG A 983 17.64 -28.31 -30.25
C ARG A 983 18.29 -28.41 -31.62
N TRP A 984 17.50 -28.86 -32.59
CA TRP A 984 17.92 -28.88 -33.98
C TRP A 984 17.49 -27.58 -34.69
N ARG A 985 18.46 -26.75 -35.09
CA ARG A 985 18.21 -25.49 -35.80
C ARG A 985 17.79 -25.74 -37.25
N MET A 986 16.62 -25.23 -37.63
CA MET A 986 16.06 -25.37 -38.98
C MET A 986 16.85 -24.49 -39.97
N ARG A 987 17.24 -25.05 -41.12
CA ARG A 987 18.05 -24.36 -42.15
C ARG A 987 17.34 -24.20 -43.50
N GLY A 988 16.13 -24.71 -43.64
CA GLY A 988 15.32 -24.61 -44.86
C GLY A 988 13.92 -25.22 -44.67
N ALA A 989 12.97 -24.83 -45.51
CA ALA A 989 11.64 -25.44 -45.55
C ALA A 989 11.70 -26.84 -46.21
N GLY A 990 10.89 -27.77 -45.72
CA GLY A 990 10.88 -29.16 -46.21
C GLY A 990 10.41 -30.18 -45.17
N ALA A 991 10.32 -31.44 -45.59
CA ALA A 991 10.06 -32.56 -44.69
C ALA A 991 11.40 -33.14 -44.19
N HIS A 992 11.53 -33.33 -42.88
CA HIS A 992 12.73 -33.85 -42.23
C HIS A 992 12.38 -35.05 -41.35
N THR A 993 13.32 -35.97 -41.20
CA THR A 993 13.16 -37.18 -40.36
C THR A 993 14.12 -37.15 -39.18
N ILE A 994 13.63 -37.46 -37.99
CA ILE A 994 14.39 -37.45 -36.73
C ILE A 994 14.30 -38.82 -36.08
N ALA A 995 15.43 -39.41 -35.70
CA ALA A 995 15.51 -40.67 -34.95
C ALA A 995 16.57 -40.57 -33.85
N VAL A 996 16.55 -41.48 -32.88
CA VAL A 996 17.58 -41.59 -31.84
C VAL A 996 18.23 -42.97 -31.87
N ARG A 997 19.55 -43.03 -31.73
CA ARG A 997 20.35 -44.24 -31.55
C ARG A 997 20.94 -44.26 -30.14
N ALA A 998 20.48 -45.17 -29.28
CA ALA A 998 21.05 -45.39 -27.96
C ALA A 998 22.02 -46.57 -27.98
N VAL A 999 23.15 -46.43 -27.28
CA VAL A 999 24.19 -47.47 -27.14
C VAL A 999 24.57 -47.59 -25.67
N ASP A 1000 24.59 -48.82 -25.15
CA ASP A 1000 24.99 -49.13 -23.78
C ASP A 1000 26.51 -49.35 -23.62
N ALA A 1001 26.96 -49.57 -22.38
CA ALA A 1001 28.37 -49.79 -22.05
C ALA A 1001 28.94 -51.14 -22.54
N ALA A 1002 28.09 -52.13 -22.83
CA ALA A 1002 28.46 -53.41 -23.45
C ALA A 1002 28.45 -53.36 -24.98
N GLY A 1003 27.99 -52.25 -25.56
CA GLY A 1003 27.91 -52.01 -26.99
C GLY A 1003 26.65 -52.60 -27.65
N ASN A 1004 25.59 -52.91 -26.90
CA ASN A 1004 24.28 -53.15 -27.50
C ASN A 1004 23.65 -51.80 -27.91
N GLU A 1005 22.88 -51.81 -28.99
CA GLU A 1005 22.32 -50.59 -29.57
C GLU A 1005 20.86 -50.76 -29.96
N THR A 1006 20.11 -49.67 -29.85
CA THR A 1006 18.73 -49.56 -30.33
C THR A 1006 18.55 -48.24 -31.08
N VAL A 1007 17.94 -48.30 -32.26
CA VAL A 1007 17.54 -47.12 -33.03
C VAL A 1007 16.02 -46.99 -33.00
N SER A 1008 15.51 -45.82 -32.60
CA SER A 1008 14.07 -45.55 -32.57
C SER A 1008 13.47 -45.54 -33.97
N SER A 1009 12.14 -45.70 -34.05
CA SER A 1009 11.41 -45.36 -35.29
C SER A 1009 11.61 -43.88 -35.63
N PRO A 1010 11.85 -43.52 -36.90
CA PRO A 1010 12.00 -42.13 -37.31
C PRO A 1010 10.66 -41.39 -37.27
N VAL A 1011 10.69 -40.14 -36.80
CA VAL A 1011 9.56 -39.22 -36.77
C VAL A 1011 9.73 -38.19 -37.89
N THR A 1012 8.71 -38.04 -38.74
CA THR A 1012 8.71 -37.05 -39.83
C THR A 1012 8.06 -35.75 -39.36
N VAL A 1013 8.72 -34.61 -39.60
CA VAL A 1013 8.22 -33.25 -39.32
C VAL A 1013 8.24 -32.40 -40.59
N THR A 1014 7.39 -31.37 -40.67
CA THR A 1014 7.32 -30.45 -41.81
C THR A 1014 7.70 -29.03 -41.40
N VAL A 1015 8.72 -28.45 -42.02
CA VAL A 1015 9.11 -27.04 -41.82
C VAL A 1015 8.54 -26.19 -42.96
N ARG A 1016 7.79 -25.13 -42.64
CA ARG A 1016 7.09 -24.25 -43.60
C ARG A 1016 7.58 -22.81 -43.57
#